data_AF-A0A0R1GVM2-F1
#
_entry.id   AF-A0A0R1GVM2-F1
#
_cell.length_a   1.000
_cell.length_b   1.000
_cell.length_c   1.000
_cell.angle_alpha   90.00
_cell.angle_beta   90.00
_cell.angle_gamma   90.00
#
_symmetry.space_group_name_H-M   'P 1'
#
loop_
_entity.id
_entity.type
_entity.pdbx_description
1 polymer ?
#
loop_
_entity_poly.entity_id
_entity_poly.type
_entity_poly.pdbx_seq_one_letter_code
_entity_poly.pdbx_strand_id
1 'polypeptide(L)'
;MQTASLVQKIQASLLNIFVGLIAVLAIAYNSLYPATPTAITFRGSRYLFVLEFAIILGISFILGSRHETLLSQVKNKQYYYRILLFFLTYSVFTFIIHLSLVSSALSLAKLSTAFNFVWKINNPTFILFWLALLSPLFTKWFLTLTKNKRWLLIGINLLLLLLGLVIIDRTNRLNLLYLVAIFGVLFSFSLGIIVRLPHLLKDLEAQLSLPLIAGILIVGSLNFEINTIWWNTGMVAATNLLGITNPSALLIIRILLTFILITTIEWIRQHRLTRPHLFAASIVIPSSYFIIQASNYSFRLSTMVTGPGSLWLSLINLTFLLAIYMIVVAIVKRVYLALGIYSLIVILVAYANMQKVLLRNEPITPLDLKNIVILPELISMINATYLVGVILGLVLLLGFIWLIQKRFNLQLHAKLPVRLGLIIVSVSYLVFWVNFLPTQTVSWNTTGTHVAKNPAMRAAHYSTLSMIVPIGHYRTNGTLVGFASMLKVTAMEQPHGYSKSKMEQLAYKYTKVAQSLNQTRKNKINDQTIIYILSESLANPARIPGVQLTSNPLPNITNYQANNHGGLFFSNGYGGGTANIEFEAITGLSMNNFSPSMSIPYSFLVPQLDFFPTIINSFDERIAIHPFTTQTYERNKAFKKLGFQRFYAQTAGTDPLKYSAKIGNNPYVSDAASYKNVLAILRQNNKNKIIQLSTMQNHVPYLSNYYDSKIKLDTNLSASSVASLETYTKGVNITDKETANFIQELNQLPQKVTVVLYGDHLPGIYNWQKNNEQQHAKYDNVLHQSDYFIYSNFQEKNVGKAVVSPNMLNPLLFAKTDAKVSPFYGLMTKIALKTPAAELGKYMADSGKYITQSKLTKAQRKILADYNMVMYDLTAGKKYLNGTNFYAIPH
;
A
#
# COMPACT_ATOMS: atom_id res chain seq x y z
N MET A 1 29.63 -29.37 75.91
CA MET A 1 28.22 -29.65 75.60
C MET A 1 27.26 -28.46 75.83
N GLN A 2 27.71 -27.20 75.95
CA GLN A 2 26.82 -26.04 76.16
C GLN A 2 26.72 -25.03 74.99
N THR A 3 27.46 -25.20 73.89
CA THR A 3 27.40 -24.29 72.73
C THR A 3 26.38 -24.69 71.65
N ALA A 4 25.95 -25.95 71.58
CA ALA A 4 24.95 -26.40 70.61
C ALA A 4 23.51 -25.95 70.96
N SER A 5 23.22 -25.79 72.26
CA SER A 5 21.90 -25.37 72.78
C SER A 5 21.63 -23.87 72.57
N LEU A 6 22.68 -23.03 72.59
CA LEU A 6 22.54 -21.59 72.38
C LEU A 6 22.25 -21.24 70.91
N VAL A 7 22.86 -21.95 69.96
CA VAL A 7 22.65 -21.74 68.51
C VAL A 7 21.26 -22.22 68.07
N GLN A 8 20.75 -23.33 68.61
CA GLN A 8 19.38 -23.79 68.33
C GLN A 8 18.31 -22.85 68.93
N LYS A 9 18.55 -22.29 70.12
CA LYS A 9 17.64 -21.30 70.72
C LYS A 9 17.66 -19.97 69.95
N ILE A 10 18.82 -19.49 69.49
CA ILE A 10 18.93 -18.29 68.65
C ILE A 10 18.26 -18.48 67.28
N GLN A 11 18.35 -19.67 66.66
CA GLN A 11 17.69 -19.99 65.40
C GLN A 11 16.16 -20.09 65.52
N ALA A 12 15.64 -20.65 66.61
CA ALA A 12 14.20 -20.70 66.86
C ALA A 12 13.63 -19.30 67.16
N SER A 13 14.36 -18.47 67.91
CA SER A 13 13.97 -17.08 68.18
C SER A 13 13.99 -16.20 66.94
N LEU A 14 15.00 -16.33 66.06
CA LEU A 14 15.05 -15.57 64.79
C LEU A 14 13.98 -16.02 63.80
N LEU A 15 13.62 -17.31 63.77
CA LEU A 15 12.53 -17.82 62.94
C LEU A 15 11.16 -17.29 63.43
N ASN A 16 10.94 -17.23 64.74
CA ASN A 16 9.71 -16.68 65.30
C ASN A 16 9.62 -15.14 65.16
N ILE A 17 10.75 -14.42 65.23
CA ILE A 17 10.82 -12.98 64.93
C ILE A 17 10.53 -12.71 63.44
N PHE A 18 11.03 -13.57 62.54
CA PHE A 18 10.80 -13.43 61.10
C PHE A 18 9.35 -13.76 60.69
N VAL A 19 8.74 -14.79 61.30
CA VAL A 19 7.32 -15.12 61.12
C VAL A 19 6.42 -14.06 61.75
N GLY A 20 6.80 -13.50 62.89
CA GLY A 20 6.14 -12.35 63.52
C GLY A 20 6.19 -11.07 62.69
N LEU A 21 7.35 -10.75 62.08
CA LEU A 21 7.49 -9.60 61.18
C LEU A 21 6.62 -9.73 59.92
N ILE A 22 6.49 -10.95 59.38
CA ILE A 22 5.64 -11.23 58.22
C ILE A 22 4.15 -11.10 58.59
N ALA A 23 3.74 -11.55 59.77
CA ALA A 23 2.37 -11.39 60.25
C ALA A 23 2.01 -9.91 60.53
N VAL A 24 2.94 -9.14 61.13
CA VAL A 24 2.75 -7.69 61.38
C VAL A 24 2.75 -6.89 60.09
N LEU A 25 3.59 -7.22 59.11
CA LEU A 25 3.58 -6.60 57.77
C LEU A 25 2.32 -6.97 56.97
N ALA A 26 1.77 -8.17 57.14
CA ALA A 26 0.52 -8.59 56.52
C ALA A 26 -0.72 -7.89 57.13
N ILE A 27 -0.71 -7.64 58.45
CA ILE A 27 -1.79 -6.91 59.15
C ILE A 27 -1.69 -5.39 58.88
N ALA A 28 -0.48 -4.83 58.80
CA ALA A 28 -0.26 -3.43 58.41
C ALA A 28 -0.64 -3.17 56.94
N TYR A 29 -0.53 -4.17 56.07
CA TYR A 29 -0.90 -4.06 54.65
C TYR A 29 -2.43 -4.06 54.42
N ASN A 30 -3.19 -4.78 55.24
CA ASN A 30 -4.66 -4.81 55.15
C ASN A 30 -5.36 -3.58 55.75
N SER A 31 -4.67 -2.79 56.57
CA SER A 31 -5.21 -1.60 57.24
C SER A 31 -4.95 -0.29 56.47
N LEU A 32 -4.06 -0.29 55.47
CA LEU A 32 -3.68 0.91 54.71
C LEU A 32 -4.40 1.10 53.37
N TYR A 33 -5.21 0.14 52.89
CA TYR A 33 -5.88 0.25 51.58
C TYR A 33 -7.30 -0.35 51.58
N PRO A 34 -8.36 0.45 51.84
CA PRO A 34 -9.72 0.01 51.58
C PRO A 34 -10.01 0.01 50.08
N ALA A 35 -10.79 -0.98 49.64
CA ALA A 35 -11.07 -1.28 48.24
C ALA A 35 -11.85 -0.17 47.53
N THR A 36 -11.32 0.32 46.40
CA THR A 36 -12.10 1.07 45.39
C THR A 36 -12.02 0.39 44.01
N PRO A 37 -13.09 0.45 43.19
CA PRO A 37 -13.29 -0.47 42.07
C PRO A 37 -12.78 0.06 40.72
N THR A 38 -11.50 0.46 40.62
CA THR A 38 -10.92 0.93 39.33
C THR A 38 -9.50 0.43 39.03
N ALA A 39 -9.12 -0.76 39.51
CA ALA A 39 -7.82 -1.37 39.21
C ALA A 39 -7.93 -2.75 38.55
N ILE A 40 -8.24 -2.80 37.25
CA ILE A 40 -8.09 -4.01 36.43
C ILE A 40 -6.64 -4.16 35.91
N THR A 41 -5.79 -3.14 36.01
CA THR A 41 -4.42 -3.15 35.48
C THR A 41 -3.33 -3.69 36.42
N PHE A 42 -3.67 -4.14 37.65
CA PHE A 42 -2.66 -4.60 38.62
C PHE A 42 -2.81 -6.05 39.11
N ARG A 43 -3.66 -6.87 38.47
CA ARG A 43 -3.81 -8.30 38.82
C ARG A 43 -2.81 -9.22 38.10
N GLY A 44 -2.19 -8.79 37.00
CA GLY A 44 -1.23 -9.61 36.23
C GLY A 44 0.15 -9.78 36.87
N SER A 45 0.58 -8.83 37.70
CA SER A 45 1.93 -8.84 38.31
C SER A 45 2.10 -9.82 39.47
N ARG A 46 1.00 -10.30 40.07
CA ARG A 46 1.04 -11.22 41.22
C ARG A 46 1.19 -12.69 40.83
N TYR A 47 0.84 -13.04 39.59
CA TYR A 47 1.05 -14.39 39.03
C TYR A 47 2.44 -14.56 38.39
N LEU A 48 3.06 -13.46 37.95
CA LEU A 48 4.44 -13.48 37.43
C LEU A 48 5.45 -13.88 38.51
N PHE A 49 5.30 -13.40 39.75
CA PHE A 49 6.23 -13.72 40.84
C PHE A 49 6.21 -15.21 41.20
N VAL A 50 5.04 -15.84 41.21
CA VAL A 50 4.88 -17.29 41.46
C VAL A 50 5.47 -18.12 40.30
N LEU A 51 5.30 -17.65 39.06
CA LEU A 51 5.84 -18.28 37.85
C LEU A 51 7.38 -18.19 37.79
N GLU A 52 7.94 -17.01 38.10
CA GLU A 52 9.38 -16.79 38.17
C GLU A 52 10.03 -17.60 39.30
N PHE A 53 9.37 -17.70 40.45
CA PHE A 53 9.85 -18.50 41.59
C PHE A 53 9.86 -20.01 41.29
N ALA A 54 8.85 -20.52 40.57
CA ALA A 54 8.78 -21.91 40.13
C ALA A 54 9.86 -22.25 39.07
N ILE A 55 10.14 -21.31 38.16
CA ILE A 55 11.22 -21.44 37.16
C ILE A 55 12.60 -21.44 37.84
N ILE A 56 12.80 -20.61 38.86
CA ILE A 56 14.03 -20.56 39.67
C ILE A 56 14.28 -21.90 40.38
N LEU A 57 13.24 -22.53 40.93
CA LEU A 57 13.33 -23.85 41.58
C LEU A 57 13.60 -24.98 40.57
N GLY A 58 13.00 -24.93 39.38
CA GLY A 58 13.26 -25.88 38.30
C GLY A 58 14.69 -25.79 37.75
N ILE A 59 15.21 -24.58 37.56
CA ILE A 59 16.59 -24.35 37.10
C ILE A 59 17.61 -24.76 38.17
N SER A 60 17.34 -24.43 39.44
CA SER A 60 18.20 -24.82 40.57
C SER A 60 18.26 -26.34 40.75
N PHE A 61 17.19 -27.06 40.40
CA PHE A 61 17.11 -28.52 40.42
C PHE A 61 17.93 -29.16 39.28
N ILE A 62 17.89 -28.60 38.07
CA ILE A 62 18.69 -29.03 36.91
C ILE A 62 20.19 -28.87 37.20
N LEU A 63 20.59 -27.73 37.79
CA LEU A 63 21.99 -27.44 38.15
C LEU A 63 22.50 -28.33 39.31
N GLY A 64 21.60 -28.79 40.19
CA GLY A 64 21.91 -29.71 41.28
C GLY A 64 22.35 -31.12 40.84
N SER A 65 21.99 -31.54 39.61
CA SER A 65 22.40 -32.85 39.06
C SER A 65 23.83 -32.87 38.47
N ARG A 66 24.48 -31.69 38.34
CA ARG A 66 25.82 -31.51 37.73
C ARG A 66 26.74 -30.63 38.59
N HIS A 67 26.74 -30.91 39.90
CA HIS A 67 27.39 -30.12 40.95
C HIS A 67 28.89 -29.85 40.74
N GLU A 68 29.66 -30.81 40.23
CA GLU A 68 31.12 -30.68 40.12
C GLU A 68 31.56 -29.74 38.98
N THR A 69 30.82 -29.72 37.86
CA THR A 69 31.14 -28.90 36.68
C THR A 69 30.77 -27.43 36.88
N LEU A 70 29.71 -27.14 37.63
CA LEU A 70 29.35 -25.76 37.98
C LEU A 70 30.29 -25.18 39.04
N LEU A 71 30.66 -25.95 40.06
CA LEU A 71 31.60 -25.49 41.07
C LEU A 71 32.98 -25.16 40.50
N SER A 72 33.43 -25.84 39.43
CA SER A 72 34.70 -25.53 38.76
C SER A 72 34.63 -24.24 37.93
N GLN A 73 33.51 -23.97 37.24
CA GLN A 73 33.31 -22.73 36.49
C GLN A 73 33.03 -21.51 37.37
N VAL A 74 32.38 -21.70 38.53
CA VAL A 74 32.05 -20.62 39.48
C VAL A 74 33.27 -20.12 40.26
N LYS A 75 34.29 -20.97 40.46
CA LYS A 75 35.60 -20.52 40.99
C LYS A 75 36.38 -19.66 39.98
N ASN A 76 35.97 -19.66 38.71
CA ASN A 76 36.61 -18.88 37.66
C ASN A 76 35.93 -17.51 37.52
N LYS A 77 36.67 -16.43 37.81
CA LYS A 77 36.21 -15.04 37.65
C LYS A 77 35.64 -14.75 36.24
N GLN A 78 36.07 -15.50 35.22
CA GLN A 78 35.55 -15.38 33.85
C GLN A 78 34.04 -15.66 33.72
N TYR A 79 33.43 -16.46 34.60
CA TYR A 79 31.98 -16.69 34.58
C TYR A 79 31.20 -15.38 34.83
N TYR A 80 31.59 -14.65 35.87
CA TYR A 80 30.98 -13.37 36.24
C TYR A 80 31.24 -12.30 35.17
N TYR A 81 32.45 -12.26 34.59
CA TYR A 81 32.75 -11.34 33.48
C TYR A 81 31.90 -11.62 32.24
N ARG A 82 31.59 -12.88 31.91
CA ARG A 82 30.76 -13.23 30.75
C ARG A 82 29.29 -12.81 30.94
N ILE A 83 28.73 -13.00 32.14
CA ILE A 83 27.37 -12.55 32.47
C ILE A 83 27.27 -11.03 32.42
N LEU A 84 28.27 -10.34 32.99
CA LEU A 84 28.35 -8.88 32.95
C LEU A 84 28.46 -8.35 31.52
N LEU A 85 29.35 -8.93 30.70
CA LEU A 85 29.56 -8.53 29.31
C LEU A 85 28.31 -8.76 28.44
N PHE A 86 27.62 -9.88 28.63
CA PHE A 86 26.36 -10.16 27.94
C PHE A 86 25.28 -9.13 28.28
N PHE A 87 25.10 -8.84 29.58
CA PHE A 87 24.11 -7.86 30.02
C PHE A 87 24.43 -6.45 29.48
N LEU A 88 25.70 -6.06 29.50
CA LEU A 88 26.14 -4.77 28.95
C LEU A 88 25.86 -4.69 27.43
N THR A 89 26.20 -5.74 26.69
CA THR A 89 26.02 -5.79 25.23
C THR A 89 24.54 -5.77 24.84
N TYR A 90 23.70 -6.52 25.54
CA TYR A 90 22.25 -6.53 25.33
C TYR A 90 21.61 -5.19 25.68
N SER A 91 22.07 -4.55 26.75
CA SER A 91 21.63 -3.21 27.16
C SER A 91 21.92 -2.17 26.08
N VAL A 92 23.14 -2.19 25.52
CA VAL A 92 23.54 -1.30 24.42
C VAL A 92 22.73 -1.58 23.14
N PHE A 93 22.53 -2.85 22.79
CA PHE A 93 21.73 -3.23 21.62
C PHE A 93 20.27 -2.76 21.73
N THR A 94 19.64 -2.99 22.88
CA THR A 94 18.26 -2.58 23.16
C THR A 94 18.12 -1.06 23.17
N PHE A 95 19.12 -0.37 23.71
CA PHE A 95 19.20 1.09 23.69
C PHE A 95 19.29 1.66 22.26
N ILE A 96 20.13 1.07 21.39
CA ILE A 96 20.26 1.46 19.97
C ILE A 96 18.94 1.24 19.23
N ILE A 97 18.25 0.11 19.47
CA ILE A 97 16.93 -0.15 18.87
C ILE A 97 15.91 0.90 19.31
N HIS A 98 15.84 1.23 20.61
CA HIS A 98 14.94 2.28 21.09
C HIS A 98 15.25 3.65 20.49
N LEU A 99 16.53 3.99 20.31
CA LEU A 99 16.94 5.22 19.65
C LEU A 99 16.48 5.27 18.17
N SER A 100 16.49 4.14 17.48
CA SER A 100 16.08 4.02 16.07
C SER A 100 14.56 4.05 15.83
N LEU A 101 13.75 3.75 16.87
CA LEU A 101 12.29 3.70 16.80
C LEU A 101 11.60 5.04 17.10
N VAL A 102 12.33 6.01 17.66
CA VAL A 102 11.77 7.33 18.02
C VAL A 102 12.10 8.33 16.92
N SER A 103 11.12 8.65 16.08
CA SER A 103 11.23 9.51 14.88
C SER A 103 11.36 11.02 15.15
N SER A 104 11.84 11.44 16.32
CA SER A 104 12.04 12.87 16.65
C SER A 104 13.36 13.11 17.36
N ALA A 105 13.86 14.36 17.30
CA ALA A 105 15.17 14.77 17.82
C ALA A 105 15.50 14.18 19.21
N LEU A 106 16.76 13.75 19.37
CA LEU A 106 17.33 13.21 20.61
C LEU A 106 17.19 14.25 21.73
N SER A 107 16.67 13.85 22.89
CA SER A 107 16.69 14.68 24.10
C SER A 107 17.21 13.88 25.29
N LEU A 108 17.84 14.58 26.24
CA LEU A 108 18.36 13.98 27.48
C LEU A 108 17.28 13.22 28.27
N ALA A 109 16.04 13.70 28.26
CA ALA A 109 14.91 13.03 28.91
C ALA A 109 14.60 11.66 28.28
N LYS A 110 14.73 11.52 26.96
CA LYS A 110 14.51 10.24 26.25
C LYS A 110 15.65 9.27 26.47
N LEU A 111 16.90 9.77 26.47
CA LEU A 111 18.08 8.97 26.80
C LEU A 111 18.00 8.42 28.24
N SER A 112 17.60 9.26 29.19
CA SER A 112 17.34 8.87 30.58
C SER A 112 16.25 7.82 30.69
N THR A 113 15.16 7.96 29.92
CA THR A 113 14.04 7.00 29.92
C THR A 113 14.47 5.63 29.37
N ALA A 114 15.22 5.59 28.27
CA ALA A 114 15.75 4.35 27.69
C ALA A 114 16.77 3.67 28.61
N PHE A 115 17.63 4.45 29.27
CA PHE A 115 18.56 3.93 30.28
C PHE A 115 17.81 3.35 31.50
N ASN A 116 16.86 4.11 32.07
CA ASN A 116 16.06 3.68 33.20
C ASN A 116 15.20 2.45 32.89
N PHE A 117 14.78 2.26 31.64
CA PHE A 117 13.99 1.10 31.22
C PHE A 117 14.76 -0.23 31.33
N VAL A 118 16.04 -0.25 30.94
CA VAL A 118 16.87 -1.47 30.99
C VAL A 118 17.27 -1.83 32.42
N TRP A 119 17.41 -0.82 33.29
CA TRP A 119 17.85 -0.97 34.68
C TRP A 119 16.70 -0.96 35.71
N LYS A 120 15.45 -0.99 35.24
CA LYS A 120 14.26 -1.05 36.10
C LYS A 120 14.19 -2.40 36.81
N ILE A 121 13.96 -2.38 38.12
CA ILE A 121 13.91 -3.58 38.98
C ILE A 121 12.86 -4.60 38.55
N ASN A 122 11.77 -4.15 37.90
CA ASN A 122 10.70 -4.98 37.39
C ASN A 122 10.88 -5.39 35.92
N ASN A 123 12.02 -5.08 35.30
CA ASN A 123 12.35 -5.54 33.96
C ASN A 123 12.79 -7.02 34.04
N PRO A 124 12.14 -7.95 33.31
CA PRO A 124 12.47 -9.37 33.36
C PRO A 124 13.95 -9.65 33.04
N THR A 125 14.57 -8.88 32.15
CA THR A 125 15.98 -9.05 31.79
C THR A 125 16.91 -8.61 32.93
N PHE A 126 16.56 -7.55 33.65
CA PHE A 126 17.31 -7.09 34.83
C PHE A 126 17.21 -8.12 35.97
N ILE A 127 16.01 -8.67 36.20
CA ILE A 127 15.79 -9.74 37.18
C ILE A 127 16.59 -10.99 36.81
N LEU A 128 16.55 -11.42 35.55
CA LEU A 128 17.31 -12.58 35.06
C LEU A 128 18.83 -12.40 35.16
N PHE A 129 19.34 -11.17 34.99
CA PHE A 129 20.75 -10.86 35.21
C PHE A 129 21.17 -11.11 36.66
N TRP A 130 20.42 -10.60 37.63
CA TRP A 130 20.70 -10.82 39.05
C TRP A 130 20.50 -12.27 39.47
N LEU A 131 19.51 -12.97 38.90
CA LEU A 131 19.29 -14.39 39.15
C LEU A 131 20.43 -15.25 38.59
N ALA A 132 20.94 -14.95 37.40
CA ALA A 132 22.12 -15.63 36.86
C ALA A 132 23.35 -15.38 37.74
N LEU A 133 23.52 -14.14 38.24
CA LEU A 133 24.60 -13.75 39.15
C LEU A 133 24.53 -14.48 40.50
N LEU A 134 23.33 -14.65 41.06
CA LEU A 134 23.08 -15.22 42.40
C LEU A 134 22.83 -16.73 42.39
N SER A 135 22.53 -17.33 41.24
CA SER A 135 22.26 -18.77 41.08
C SER A 135 23.30 -19.69 41.76
N PRO A 136 24.61 -19.39 41.77
CA PRO A 136 25.58 -20.27 42.42
C PRO A 136 25.45 -20.32 43.95
N LEU A 137 25.03 -19.22 44.58
CA LEU A 137 24.81 -19.15 46.03
C LEU A 137 23.59 -20.00 46.44
N PHE A 138 22.52 -19.93 45.65
CA PHE A 138 21.31 -20.74 45.86
C PHE A 138 21.56 -22.23 45.66
N THR A 139 22.31 -22.60 44.61
CA THR A 139 22.70 -24.00 44.37
C THR A 139 23.54 -24.54 45.53
N LYS A 140 24.52 -23.75 46.02
CA LYS A 140 25.34 -24.13 47.18
C LYS A 140 24.48 -24.32 48.43
N TRP A 141 23.56 -23.39 48.72
CA TRP A 141 22.65 -23.48 49.85
C TRP A 141 21.72 -24.70 49.76
N PHE A 142 21.09 -24.95 48.62
CA PHE A 142 20.20 -26.11 48.41
C PHE A 142 20.93 -27.45 48.63
N LEU A 143 22.20 -27.51 48.25
CA LEU A 143 23.04 -28.70 48.42
C LEU A 143 23.56 -28.87 49.85
N THR A 144 23.47 -27.86 50.70
CA THR A 144 23.68 -28.04 52.15
C THR A 144 22.47 -28.63 52.87
N LEU A 145 21.31 -28.72 52.21
CA LEU A 145 20.11 -29.33 52.77
C LEU A 145 20.20 -30.86 52.76
N THR A 146 19.66 -31.52 53.79
CA THR A 146 19.59 -32.98 53.88
C THR A 146 18.61 -33.54 52.83
N LYS A 147 18.82 -34.80 52.40
CA LYS A 147 18.01 -35.47 51.38
C LYS A 147 16.50 -35.34 51.65
N ASN A 148 16.07 -35.51 52.90
CA ASN A 148 14.66 -35.41 53.30
C ASN A 148 14.11 -33.98 53.19
N LYS A 149 14.92 -32.96 53.51
CA LYS A 149 14.53 -31.54 53.35
C LYS A 149 14.44 -31.13 51.88
N ARG A 150 15.26 -31.73 51.01
CA ARG A 150 15.14 -31.54 49.55
C ARG A 150 13.85 -32.14 49.01
N TRP A 151 13.49 -33.36 49.43
CA TRP A 151 12.22 -33.99 49.04
C TRP A 151 11.00 -33.25 49.57
N LEU A 152 11.06 -32.70 50.78
CA LEU A 152 10.00 -31.85 51.33
C LEU A 152 9.80 -30.57 50.51
N LEU A 153 10.89 -29.90 50.12
CA LEU A 153 10.85 -28.73 49.24
C LEU A 153 10.28 -29.06 47.85
N ILE A 154 10.60 -30.23 47.31
CA ILE A 154 10.03 -30.72 46.04
C ILE A 154 8.52 -31.00 46.20
N GLY A 155 8.11 -31.63 47.30
CA GLY A 155 6.71 -31.90 47.62
C GLY A 155 5.87 -30.63 47.82
N ILE A 156 6.40 -29.62 48.51
CA ILE A 156 5.73 -28.32 48.70
C ILE A 156 5.53 -27.61 47.36
N ASN A 157 6.51 -27.69 46.45
CA ASN A 157 6.38 -27.11 45.11
C ASN A 157 5.36 -27.85 44.24
N LEU A 158 5.29 -29.18 44.34
CA LEU A 158 4.25 -29.98 43.68
C LEU A 158 2.84 -29.69 44.26
N LEU A 159 2.73 -29.38 45.54
CA LEU A 159 1.45 -29.01 46.16
C LEU A 159 0.99 -27.62 45.71
N LEU A 160 1.90 -26.64 45.64
CA LEU A 160 1.61 -25.30 45.10
C LEU A 160 1.23 -25.35 43.61
N LEU A 161 1.79 -26.30 42.86
CA LEU A 161 1.43 -26.61 41.48
C LEU A 161 -0.02 -27.11 41.37
N LEU A 162 -0.40 -28.07 42.22
CA LEU A 162 -1.75 -28.66 42.25
C LEU A 162 -2.81 -27.63 42.69
N LEU A 163 -2.49 -26.80 43.68
CA LEU A 163 -3.34 -25.68 44.10
C LEU A 163 -3.51 -24.65 42.98
N GLY A 164 -2.45 -24.37 42.21
CA GLY A 164 -2.53 -23.56 41.00
C GLY A 164 -3.48 -24.14 39.95
N LEU A 165 -3.41 -25.46 39.69
CA LEU A 165 -4.28 -26.16 38.76
C LEU A 165 -5.77 -26.11 39.17
N VAL A 166 -6.08 -26.24 40.46
CA VAL A 166 -7.45 -26.19 41.00
C VAL A 166 -8.05 -24.79 40.92
N ILE A 167 -7.26 -23.73 41.11
CA ILE A 167 -7.72 -22.33 41.02
C ILE A 167 -8.04 -21.92 39.57
N ILE A 168 -7.47 -22.62 38.57
CA ILE A 168 -7.55 -22.27 37.14
C ILE A 168 -8.79 -22.85 36.43
N ASP A 169 -9.48 -23.83 37.02
CA ASP A 169 -10.65 -24.50 36.43
C ASP A 169 -11.87 -23.58 36.21
N ARG A 170 -11.82 -22.32 36.65
CA ARG A 170 -12.91 -21.35 36.47
C ARG A 170 -12.72 -20.32 35.33
N THR A 171 -11.63 -20.34 34.56
CA THR A 171 -11.42 -19.35 33.49
C THR A 171 -10.74 -19.89 32.22
N ASN A 172 -11.56 -20.19 31.21
CA ASN A 172 -11.29 -20.35 29.76
C ASN A 172 -10.25 -21.38 29.25
N ARG A 173 -10.69 -22.18 28.28
CA ARG A 173 -10.05 -23.40 27.72
C ARG A 173 -8.78 -23.20 26.85
N LEU A 174 -8.31 -21.98 26.62
CA LEU A 174 -7.11 -21.71 25.78
C LEU A 174 -5.77 -21.98 26.50
N ASN A 175 -5.78 -22.10 27.84
CA ASN A 175 -4.57 -22.35 28.63
C ASN A 175 -4.18 -23.83 28.75
N LEU A 176 -5.04 -24.78 28.35
CA LEU A 176 -4.78 -26.21 28.48
C LEU A 176 -3.67 -26.69 27.52
N LEU A 177 -3.63 -26.17 26.28
CA LEU A 177 -2.61 -26.55 25.28
C LEU A 177 -1.21 -26.03 25.64
N TYR A 178 -1.11 -24.84 26.24
CA TYR A 178 0.16 -24.23 26.65
C TYR A 178 0.78 -24.94 27.85
N LEU A 179 -0.04 -25.37 28.81
CA LEU A 179 0.43 -26.10 29.97
C LEU A 179 0.74 -27.56 29.63
N VAL A 180 -0.06 -28.25 28.80
CA VAL A 180 0.25 -29.62 28.34
C VAL A 180 1.57 -29.66 27.55
N ALA A 181 1.90 -28.63 26.75
CA ALA A 181 3.17 -28.54 26.04
C ALA A 181 4.37 -28.30 26.99
N ILE A 182 4.22 -27.45 28.01
CA ILE A 182 5.28 -27.16 28.99
C ILE A 182 5.50 -28.37 29.93
N PHE A 183 4.44 -29.06 30.34
CA PHE A 183 4.53 -30.27 31.17
C PHE A 183 4.97 -31.50 30.39
N GLY A 184 4.64 -31.63 29.11
CA GLY A 184 5.18 -32.67 28.23
C GLY A 184 6.71 -32.59 28.11
N VAL A 185 7.27 -31.38 28.04
CA VAL A 185 8.72 -31.14 28.02
C VAL A 185 9.37 -31.47 29.38
N LEU A 186 8.76 -31.07 30.49
CA LEU A 186 9.26 -31.37 31.84
C LEU A 186 9.14 -32.87 32.20
N PHE A 187 8.08 -33.56 31.78
CA PHE A 187 7.89 -35.01 31.95
C PHE A 187 8.87 -35.83 31.10
N SER A 188 9.14 -35.41 29.86
CA SER A 188 10.16 -36.01 28.99
C SER A 188 11.58 -35.89 29.59
N PHE A 189 11.87 -34.76 30.24
CA PHE A 189 13.13 -34.54 30.97
C PHE A 189 13.25 -35.39 32.25
N SER A 190 12.12 -35.65 32.91
CA SER A 190 12.06 -36.51 34.10
C SER A 190 12.30 -37.98 33.75
N LEU A 191 11.78 -38.46 32.62
CA LEU A 191 12.04 -39.81 32.10
C LEU A 191 13.49 -40.00 31.63
N GLY A 192 14.10 -38.97 31.04
CA GLY A 192 15.51 -39.00 30.60
C GLY A 192 16.54 -39.11 31.74
N ILE A 193 16.13 -38.83 32.98
CA ILE A 193 16.96 -39.03 34.19
C ILE A 193 16.82 -40.46 34.73
N ILE A 194 15.72 -41.15 34.43
CA ILE A 194 15.45 -42.54 34.85
C ILE A 194 16.15 -43.55 33.93
N VAL A 195 16.26 -43.24 32.64
CA VAL A 195 16.96 -44.11 31.66
C VAL A 195 18.43 -43.67 31.55
N ARG A 196 19.32 -44.38 32.25
CA ARG A 196 20.78 -44.15 32.26
C ARG A 196 21.34 -43.98 30.84
N LEU A 197 21.70 -42.74 30.46
CA LEU A 197 22.50 -42.49 29.25
C LEU A 197 23.72 -41.59 29.55
N PRO A 198 24.73 -42.05 30.32
CA PRO A 198 25.90 -41.23 30.65
C PRO A 198 26.88 -41.06 29.48
N HIS A 199 26.81 -41.91 28.45
CA HIS A 199 27.82 -41.91 27.37
C HIS A 199 27.54 -40.94 26.22
N LEU A 200 26.28 -40.54 25.99
CA LEU A 200 25.93 -39.64 24.87
C LEU A 200 26.13 -38.15 25.17
N LEU A 201 26.35 -37.79 26.44
CA LEU A 201 26.37 -36.39 26.92
C LEU A 201 27.76 -35.84 27.20
N LYS A 202 28.82 -36.64 27.02
CA LYS A 202 30.21 -36.22 27.26
C LYS A 202 30.70 -35.21 26.21
N ASP A 203 30.19 -35.27 24.98
CA ASP A 203 30.56 -34.32 23.90
C ASP A 203 29.74 -33.01 23.91
N LEU A 204 28.74 -32.90 24.78
CA LEU A 204 27.88 -31.73 24.94
C LEU A 204 28.40 -30.73 26.00
N GLU A 205 29.65 -30.87 26.44
CA GLU A 205 30.29 -30.05 27.49
C GLU A 205 30.47 -28.56 27.11
N ALA A 206 30.34 -28.17 25.84
CA ALA A 206 30.55 -26.80 25.36
C ALA A 206 29.28 -26.04 24.88
N GLN A 207 28.08 -26.63 24.97
CA GLN A 207 26.90 -26.14 24.22
C GLN A 207 25.76 -25.53 25.07
N LEU A 208 25.87 -25.50 26.40
CA LEU A 208 24.76 -25.10 27.29
C LEU A 208 24.51 -23.59 27.45
N SER A 209 25.31 -22.71 26.83
CA SER A 209 25.07 -21.26 26.86
C SER A 209 23.94 -20.80 25.95
N LEU A 210 23.63 -21.54 24.86
CA LEU A 210 22.61 -21.15 23.89
C LEU A 210 21.16 -21.38 24.34
N PRO A 211 20.79 -22.50 25.01
CA PRO A 211 19.45 -22.70 25.55
C PRO A 211 19.08 -21.66 26.62
N LEU A 212 20.08 -21.22 27.40
CA LEU A 212 19.94 -20.15 28.40
C LEU A 212 19.66 -18.79 27.73
N ILE A 213 20.38 -18.46 26.66
CA ILE A 213 20.14 -17.27 25.83
C ILE A 213 18.77 -17.35 25.13
N ALA A 214 18.36 -18.53 24.67
CA ALA A 214 17.04 -18.76 24.08
C ALA A 214 15.90 -18.56 25.11
N GLY A 215 16.08 -19.01 26.35
CA GLY A 215 15.15 -18.72 27.45
C GLY A 215 15.04 -17.22 27.75
N ILE A 216 16.16 -16.50 27.72
CA ILE A 216 16.20 -15.04 27.91
C ILE A 216 15.50 -14.30 26.76
N LEU A 217 15.66 -14.75 25.51
CA LEU A 217 14.97 -14.19 24.33
C LEU A 217 13.47 -14.45 24.34
N ILE A 218 13.05 -15.64 24.77
CA ILE A 218 11.63 -16.01 24.92
C ILE A 218 10.98 -15.14 26.01
N VAL A 219 11.62 -14.95 27.16
CA VAL A 219 11.09 -14.12 28.25
C VAL A 219 11.12 -12.62 27.90
N GLY A 220 12.17 -12.13 27.22
CA GLY A 220 12.24 -10.74 26.75
C GLY A 220 11.19 -10.40 25.69
N SER A 221 10.67 -11.39 24.95
CA SER A 221 9.63 -11.21 23.93
C SER A 221 8.19 -11.25 24.47
N LEU A 222 7.99 -11.41 25.78
CA LEU A 222 6.67 -11.37 26.44
C LEU A 222 6.25 -9.95 26.88
N ASN A 223 7.02 -8.91 26.55
CA ASN A 223 6.74 -7.55 26.99
C ASN A 223 5.49 -6.95 26.28
N PHE A 224 4.48 -6.56 27.06
CA PHE A 224 3.07 -6.42 26.66
C PHE A 224 2.79 -5.25 25.69
N GLU A 225 3.55 -4.16 25.74
CA GLU A 225 3.34 -2.97 24.89
C GLU A 225 3.92 -3.11 23.48
N ILE A 226 5.07 -3.78 23.33
CA ILE A 226 5.62 -4.15 22.02
C ILE A 226 4.79 -5.30 21.43
N ASN A 227 4.32 -6.23 22.28
CA ASN A 227 3.48 -7.33 21.86
C ASN A 227 2.14 -6.87 21.32
N THR A 228 1.44 -5.87 21.85
CA THR A 228 0.10 -5.53 21.32
C THR A 228 0.17 -5.04 19.85
N ILE A 229 1.20 -4.29 19.50
CA ILE A 229 1.44 -3.85 18.12
C ILE A 229 1.92 -5.02 17.26
N TRP A 230 2.91 -5.79 17.69
CA TRP A 230 3.43 -6.96 16.93
C TRP A 230 2.45 -8.13 16.86
N TRP A 231 1.59 -8.30 17.86
CA TRP A 231 0.55 -9.32 17.96
C TRP A 231 -0.57 -8.98 17.01
N ASN A 232 -1.10 -7.76 17.03
CA ASN A 232 -2.14 -7.38 16.07
C ASN A 232 -1.61 -7.38 14.62
N THR A 233 -0.37 -6.92 14.42
CA THR A 233 0.34 -6.93 13.13
C THR A 233 0.65 -8.35 12.65
N GLY A 234 1.12 -9.23 13.54
CA GLY A 234 1.48 -10.62 13.25
C GLY A 234 0.27 -11.54 13.10
N MET A 235 -0.78 -11.32 13.89
CA MET A 235 -2.06 -12.03 13.81
C MET A 235 -2.73 -11.74 12.48
N VAL A 236 -2.85 -10.47 12.07
CA VAL A 236 -3.46 -10.12 10.76
C VAL A 236 -2.59 -10.60 9.60
N ALA A 237 -1.26 -10.42 9.68
CA ALA A 237 -0.35 -10.94 8.66
C ALA A 237 -0.48 -12.46 8.51
N ALA A 238 -0.52 -13.21 9.60
CA ALA A 238 -0.58 -14.66 9.55
C ALA A 238 -1.97 -15.23 9.26
N THR A 239 -3.04 -14.53 9.63
CA THR A 239 -4.41 -14.84 9.21
C THR A 239 -4.53 -14.71 7.68
N ASN A 240 -3.91 -13.67 7.11
CA ASN A 240 -3.84 -13.46 5.65
C ASN A 240 -2.88 -14.42 4.94
N LEU A 241 -1.75 -14.80 5.57
CA LEU A 241 -0.70 -15.62 4.93
C LEU A 241 -1.00 -17.13 4.96
N LEU A 242 -1.72 -17.62 5.97
CA LEU A 242 -1.90 -19.06 6.23
C LEU A 242 -3.38 -19.48 6.36
N GLY A 243 -4.33 -18.54 6.34
CA GLY A 243 -5.75 -18.83 6.61
C GLY A 243 -6.02 -19.27 8.05
N ILE A 244 -5.04 -19.12 8.94
CA ILE A 244 -5.08 -19.57 10.32
C ILE A 244 -5.53 -18.40 11.19
N THR A 245 -6.79 -18.42 11.63
CA THR A 245 -7.35 -17.43 12.57
C THR A 245 -7.02 -17.76 14.03
N ASN A 246 -6.41 -18.92 14.29
CA ASN A 246 -6.17 -19.42 15.64
C ASN A 246 -4.81 -18.91 16.18
N PRO A 247 -4.80 -18.07 17.23
CA PRO A 247 -3.57 -17.55 17.83
C PRO A 247 -2.60 -18.65 18.30
N SER A 248 -3.13 -19.82 18.64
CA SER A 248 -2.37 -20.97 19.15
C SER A 248 -1.50 -21.60 18.07
N ALA A 249 -2.01 -21.70 16.84
CA ALA A 249 -1.27 -22.23 15.70
C ALA A 249 -0.13 -21.30 15.27
N LEU A 250 -0.27 -19.99 15.49
CA LEU A 250 0.75 -18.99 15.18
C LEU A 250 1.88 -18.94 16.19
N LEU A 251 1.57 -19.17 17.48
CA LEU A 251 2.61 -19.37 18.48
C LEU A 251 3.37 -20.68 18.22
N ILE A 252 2.69 -21.75 17.80
CA ILE A 252 3.34 -23.00 17.38
C ILE A 252 4.26 -22.76 16.16
N ILE A 253 3.81 -22.04 15.14
CA ILE A 253 4.65 -21.69 13.97
C ILE A 253 5.84 -20.81 14.38
N ARG A 254 5.68 -19.85 15.31
CA ARG A 254 6.79 -19.05 15.84
C ARG A 254 7.81 -19.90 16.60
N ILE A 255 7.34 -20.83 17.43
CA ILE A 255 8.19 -21.77 18.16
C ILE A 255 8.95 -22.64 17.15
N LEU A 256 8.28 -23.13 16.11
CA LEU A 256 8.89 -23.92 15.05
C LEU A 256 9.90 -23.12 14.23
N LEU A 257 9.60 -21.89 13.83
CA LEU A 257 10.54 -21.03 13.09
C LEU A 257 11.74 -20.60 13.93
N THR A 258 11.53 -20.33 15.23
CA THR A 258 12.62 -20.00 16.16
C THR A 258 13.46 -21.24 16.44
N PHE A 259 12.84 -22.40 16.59
CA PHE A 259 13.53 -23.69 16.70
C PHE A 259 14.33 -24.00 15.42
N ILE A 260 13.75 -23.80 14.22
CA ILE A 260 14.43 -23.92 12.93
C ILE A 260 15.59 -22.93 12.85
N LEU A 261 15.41 -21.67 13.25
CA LEU A 261 16.46 -20.66 13.24
C LEU A 261 17.61 -21.02 14.19
N ILE A 262 17.30 -21.44 15.42
CA ILE A 262 18.29 -21.85 16.42
C ILE A 262 19.02 -23.12 15.98
N THR A 263 18.30 -24.13 15.51
CA THR A 263 18.89 -25.36 14.98
C THR A 263 19.72 -25.09 13.73
N THR A 264 19.32 -24.14 12.88
CA THR A 264 20.11 -23.69 11.73
C THR A 264 21.37 -22.95 12.17
N ILE A 265 21.27 -22.04 13.14
CA ILE A 265 22.42 -21.32 13.72
C ILE A 265 23.39 -22.29 14.40
N GLU A 266 22.87 -23.29 15.12
CA GLU A 266 23.68 -24.28 15.82
C GLU A 266 24.29 -25.30 14.84
N TRP A 267 23.56 -25.67 13.78
CA TRP A 267 24.10 -26.42 12.64
C TRP A 267 25.22 -25.62 11.94
N ILE A 268 25.04 -24.32 11.72
CA ILE A 268 26.06 -23.39 11.18
C ILE A 268 27.30 -23.33 12.08
N ARG A 269 27.10 -23.29 13.41
CA ARG A 269 28.17 -23.25 14.41
C ARG A 269 28.96 -24.56 14.42
N GLN A 270 28.27 -25.69 14.31
CA GLN A 270 28.87 -27.03 14.32
C GLN A 270 29.56 -27.39 13.00
N HIS A 271 29.09 -26.89 11.86
CA HIS A 271 29.57 -27.30 10.53
C HIS A 271 30.56 -26.33 9.86
N ARG A 272 31.16 -25.37 10.59
CA ARG A 272 32.09 -24.32 10.06
C ARG A 272 31.75 -23.96 8.61
N LEU A 273 30.68 -23.19 8.37
CA LEU A 273 30.17 -22.81 7.04
C LEU A 273 31.20 -23.03 5.94
N THR A 274 31.14 -24.17 5.25
CA THR A 274 32.07 -24.46 4.14
C THR A 274 31.84 -23.48 2.98
N ARG A 275 30.73 -22.73 3.03
CA ARG A 275 30.27 -21.76 2.02
C ARG A 275 29.54 -20.55 2.65
N PRO A 276 30.24 -19.66 3.38
CA PRO A 276 29.63 -18.52 4.11
C PRO A 276 28.93 -17.50 3.21
N HIS A 277 29.28 -17.49 1.93
CA HIS A 277 28.65 -16.69 0.89
C HIS A 277 27.21 -17.16 0.55
N LEU A 278 26.92 -18.46 0.60
CA LEU A 278 25.56 -18.97 0.38
C LEU A 278 24.63 -18.54 1.52
N PHE A 279 25.15 -18.53 2.74
CA PHE A 279 24.44 -18.03 3.92
C PHE A 279 24.19 -16.52 3.84
N ALA A 280 25.20 -15.74 3.42
CA ALA A 280 25.00 -14.31 3.18
C ALA A 280 23.93 -14.06 2.11
N ALA A 281 23.96 -14.80 0.99
CA ALA A 281 22.95 -14.70 -0.07
C ALA A 281 21.54 -15.11 0.41
N SER A 282 21.43 -16.15 1.24
CA SER A 282 20.14 -16.62 1.79
C SER A 282 19.50 -15.63 2.77
N ILE A 283 20.26 -14.66 3.29
CA ILE A 283 19.73 -13.55 4.10
C ILE A 283 19.45 -12.33 3.22
N VAL A 284 20.42 -11.96 2.38
CA VAL A 284 20.38 -10.72 1.59
C VAL A 284 19.24 -10.73 0.59
N ILE A 285 19.00 -11.83 -0.12
CA ILE A 285 17.96 -11.91 -1.16
C ILE A 285 16.55 -11.80 -0.54
N PRO A 286 16.18 -12.57 0.51
CA PRO A 286 14.91 -12.36 1.20
C PRO A 286 14.75 -10.98 1.82
N SER A 287 15.80 -10.45 2.44
CA SER A 287 15.77 -9.09 3.00
C SER A 287 15.53 -8.04 1.92
N SER A 288 16.08 -8.23 0.71
CA SER A 288 15.88 -7.35 -0.43
C SER A 288 14.42 -7.31 -0.89
N TYR A 289 13.73 -8.45 -0.87
CA TYR A 289 12.29 -8.51 -1.13
C TYR A 289 11.51 -7.66 -0.12
N PHE A 290 11.79 -7.82 1.18
CA PHE A 290 11.12 -7.04 2.22
C PHE A 290 11.39 -5.54 2.09
N ILE A 291 12.63 -5.13 1.83
CA ILE A 291 13.01 -3.72 1.67
C ILE A 291 12.27 -3.10 0.48
N ILE A 292 12.28 -3.75 -0.68
CA ILE A 292 11.60 -3.25 -1.87
C ILE A 292 10.09 -3.23 -1.65
N GLN A 293 9.51 -4.28 -1.05
CA GLN A 293 8.08 -4.30 -0.77
C GLN A 293 7.66 -3.22 0.24
N ALA A 294 8.46 -2.99 1.28
CA ALA A 294 8.23 -1.95 2.29
C ALA A 294 8.24 -0.54 1.69
N SER A 295 9.05 -0.31 0.64
CA SER A 295 9.09 0.99 -0.03
C SER A 295 7.75 1.39 -0.66
N ASN A 296 6.93 0.44 -1.12
CA ASN A 296 5.56 0.72 -1.59
C ASN A 296 4.62 1.19 -0.47
N TYR A 297 4.98 0.99 0.78
CA TYR A 297 4.24 1.43 1.96
C TYR A 297 4.92 2.64 2.63
N SER A 298 5.91 3.24 1.96
CA SER A 298 6.76 4.28 2.53
C SER A 298 7.36 3.85 3.89
N PHE A 299 7.68 2.56 4.02
CA PHE A 299 8.17 1.91 5.24
C PHE A 299 7.26 2.08 6.48
N ARG A 300 5.97 2.35 6.29
CA ARG A 300 4.96 2.31 7.35
C ARG A 300 4.60 0.85 7.64
N LEU A 301 5.36 0.18 8.50
CA LEU A 301 5.22 -1.26 8.79
C LEU A 301 3.79 -1.68 9.17
N SER A 302 3.02 -0.82 9.86
CA SER A 302 1.61 -1.09 10.20
C SER A 302 0.71 -1.28 8.97
N THR A 303 1.04 -0.63 7.86
CA THR A 303 0.31 -0.74 6.58
C THR A 303 0.80 -1.91 5.72
N MET A 304 1.97 -2.48 6.00
CA MET A 304 2.49 -3.66 5.30
C MET A 304 1.78 -4.96 5.68
N VAL A 305 1.00 -4.94 6.76
CA VAL A 305 0.21 -6.08 7.27
C VAL A 305 -0.91 -6.47 6.29
N THR A 306 -1.31 -5.54 5.43
CA THR A 306 -2.20 -5.78 4.28
C THR A 306 -1.41 -6.18 3.02
N GLY A 307 -0.15 -6.62 3.18
CA GLY A 307 0.81 -7.00 2.15
C GLY A 307 0.38 -8.19 1.28
N PRO A 308 1.16 -8.52 0.24
CA PRO A 308 0.71 -9.31 -0.91
C PRO A 308 0.01 -10.59 -0.48
N GLY A 309 -1.23 -10.77 -0.96
CA GLY A 309 -2.18 -11.78 -0.48
C GLY A 309 -1.82 -13.23 -0.79
N SER A 310 -0.57 -13.55 -1.16
CA SER A 310 -0.15 -14.89 -1.58
C SER A 310 1.34 -15.20 -1.32
N LEU A 311 1.58 -16.34 -0.65
CA LEU A 311 2.89 -16.94 -0.49
C LEU A 311 3.56 -17.23 -1.84
N TRP A 312 2.79 -17.72 -2.82
CA TRP A 312 3.30 -18.07 -4.15
C TRP A 312 3.83 -16.86 -4.91
N LEU A 313 3.14 -15.72 -4.85
CA LEU A 313 3.61 -14.48 -5.46
C LEU A 313 4.88 -13.96 -4.77
N SER A 314 4.95 -14.09 -3.44
CA SER A 314 6.16 -13.72 -2.69
C SER A 314 7.37 -14.57 -3.12
N LEU A 315 7.17 -15.88 -3.34
CA LEU A 315 8.22 -16.77 -3.86
C LEU A 315 8.65 -16.37 -5.29
N ILE A 316 7.72 -16.01 -6.17
CA ILE A 316 8.05 -15.54 -7.53
C ILE A 316 8.86 -14.22 -7.47
N ASN A 317 8.51 -13.28 -6.60
CA ASN A 317 9.31 -12.06 -6.41
C ASN A 317 10.73 -12.37 -5.92
N LEU A 318 10.88 -13.36 -5.01
CA LEU A 318 12.19 -13.80 -4.53
C LEU A 318 13.04 -14.44 -5.63
N THR A 319 12.44 -15.24 -6.52
CA THR A 319 13.17 -15.85 -7.63
C THR A 319 13.58 -14.83 -8.69
N PHE A 320 12.83 -13.75 -8.88
CA PHE A 320 13.26 -12.62 -9.72
C PHE A 320 14.52 -11.95 -9.14
N LEU A 321 14.50 -11.68 -7.83
CA LEU A 321 15.63 -11.10 -7.12
C LEU A 321 16.86 -12.01 -7.14
N LEU A 322 16.65 -13.33 -7.02
CA LEU A 322 17.70 -14.33 -7.20
C LEU A 322 18.27 -14.28 -8.62
N ALA A 323 17.43 -14.27 -9.66
CA ALA A 323 17.89 -14.18 -11.06
C ALA A 323 18.72 -12.91 -11.31
N ILE A 324 18.30 -11.76 -10.75
CA ILE A 324 19.06 -10.51 -10.81
C ILE A 324 20.43 -10.67 -10.12
N TYR A 325 20.46 -11.26 -8.93
CA TYR A 325 21.72 -11.52 -8.22
C TYR A 325 22.64 -12.47 -9.02
N MET A 326 22.10 -13.51 -9.66
CA MET A 326 22.87 -14.43 -10.50
C MET A 326 23.53 -13.71 -11.69
N ILE A 327 22.85 -12.72 -12.28
CA ILE A 327 23.44 -11.86 -13.32
C ILE A 327 24.59 -11.02 -12.75
N VAL A 328 24.37 -10.36 -11.61
CA VAL A 328 25.39 -9.50 -10.97
C VAL A 328 26.65 -10.30 -10.61
N VAL A 329 26.49 -11.47 -9.98
CA VAL A 329 27.64 -12.31 -9.61
C VAL A 329 28.35 -12.92 -10.82
N ALA A 330 27.61 -13.25 -11.89
CA ALA A 330 28.20 -13.71 -13.15
C ALA A 330 29.07 -12.62 -13.78
N ILE A 331 28.67 -11.36 -13.74
CA ILE A 331 29.44 -10.22 -14.28
C ILE A 331 30.65 -9.91 -13.39
N VAL A 332 30.41 -9.69 -12.09
CA VAL A 332 31.41 -9.19 -11.13
C VAL A 332 32.43 -10.26 -10.72
N LYS A 333 32.08 -11.55 -10.80
CA LYS A 333 32.85 -12.75 -10.38
C LYS A 333 33.14 -12.83 -8.88
N ARG A 334 33.37 -11.71 -8.20
CA ARG A 334 33.68 -11.62 -6.78
C ARG A 334 32.39 -11.65 -5.96
N VAL A 335 32.16 -12.71 -5.20
CA VAL A 335 30.83 -13.02 -4.63
C VAL A 335 30.39 -11.98 -3.59
N TYR A 336 31.28 -11.54 -2.69
CA TYR A 336 30.92 -10.54 -1.68
C TYR A 336 30.78 -9.14 -2.29
N LEU A 337 31.64 -8.80 -3.26
CA LEU A 337 31.49 -7.56 -4.03
C LEU A 337 30.17 -7.54 -4.81
N ALA A 338 29.79 -8.67 -5.43
CA ALA A 338 28.52 -8.82 -6.13
C ALA A 338 27.31 -8.67 -5.20
N LEU A 339 27.33 -9.31 -4.02
CA LEU A 339 26.31 -9.14 -2.98
C LEU A 339 26.21 -7.69 -2.51
N GLY A 340 27.36 -7.02 -2.36
CA GLY A 340 27.43 -5.61 -2.00
C GLY A 340 26.81 -4.68 -3.04
N ILE A 341 27.22 -4.83 -4.31
CA ILE A 341 26.66 -4.08 -5.44
C ILE A 341 25.15 -4.34 -5.58
N TYR A 342 24.73 -5.60 -5.49
CA TYR A 342 23.33 -5.98 -5.51
C TYR A 342 22.52 -5.29 -4.39
N SER A 343 23.02 -5.36 -3.15
CA SER A 343 22.36 -4.73 -1.99
C SER A 343 22.25 -3.22 -2.14
N LEU A 344 23.30 -2.59 -2.67
CA LEU A 344 23.32 -1.16 -2.96
C LEU A 344 22.24 -0.78 -3.98
N ILE A 345 22.14 -1.51 -5.09
CA ILE A 345 21.11 -1.28 -6.11
C ILE A 345 19.71 -1.41 -5.50
N VAL A 346 19.47 -2.46 -4.70
CA VAL A 346 18.19 -2.69 -4.01
C VAL A 346 17.82 -1.52 -3.10
N ILE A 347 18.76 -1.03 -2.29
CA ILE A 347 18.53 0.11 -1.38
C ILE A 347 18.21 1.39 -2.17
N LEU A 348 18.96 1.67 -3.24
CA LEU A 348 18.74 2.85 -4.09
C LEU A 348 17.37 2.81 -4.76
N VAL A 349 16.99 1.66 -5.33
CA VAL A 349 15.67 1.47 -5.97
C VAL A 349 14.56 1.59 -4.94
N ALA A 350 14.69 0.97 -3.76
CA ALA A 350 13.70 1.06 -2.70
C ALA A 350 13.55 2.51 -2.17
N TYR A 351 14.65 3.23 -2.02
CA TYR A 351 14.63 4.64 -1.62
C TYR A 351 13.95 5.52 -2.69
N ALA A 352 14.34 5.38 -3.96
CA ALA A 352 13.73 6.12 -5.06
C ALA A 352 12.22 5.80 -5.17
N ASN A 353 11.84 4.54 -5.00
CA ASN A 353 10.45 4.11 -4.98
C ASN A 353 9.68 4.74 -3.81
N MET A 354 10.26 4.76 -2.62
CA MET A 354 9.65 5.43 -1.45
C MET A 354 9.41 6.91 -1.71
N GLN A 355 10.41 7.62 -2.26
CA GLN A 355 10.26 9.05 -2.58
C GLN A 355 9.15 9.27 -3.60
N LYS A 356 9.10 8.46 -4.67
CA LYS A 356 8.03 8.54 -5.67
C LYS A 356 6.66 8.26 -5.06
N VAL A 357 6.52 7.24 -4.21
CA VAL A 357 5.28 6.90 -3.53
C VAL A 357 4.83 8.01 -2.58
N LEU A 358 5.75 8.63 -1.84
CA LEU A 358 5.44 9.75 -0.93
C LEU A 358 4.95 10.99 -1.69
N LEU A 359 5.55 11.28 -2.85
CA LEU A 359 5.25 12.48 -3.63
C LEU A 359 4.06 12.32 -4.57
N ARG A 360 3.85 11.12 -5.11
CA ARG A 360 2.93 10.86 -6.23
C ARG A 360 1.95 9.71 -6.01
N ASN A 361 2.02 9.04 -4.85
CA ASN A 361 1.22 7.84 -4.56
C ASN A 361 1.32 6.75 -5.66
N GLU A 362 2.47 6.70 -6.33
CA GLU A 362 2.75 5.81 -7.46
C GLU A 362 4.16 5.21 -7.29
N PRO A 363 4.35 3.89 -7.47
CA PRO A 363 5.66 3.27 -7.46
C PRO A 363 6.45 3.57 -8.74
N ILE A 364 7.72 3.16 -8.78
CA ILE A 364 8.53 3.17 -10.00
C ILE A 364 7.90 2.19 -11.01
N THR A 365 7.62 2.70 -12.20
CA THR A 365 7.03 1.98 -13.33
C THR A 365 8.07 1.84 -14.46
N PRO A 366 7.85 0.93 -15.44
CA PRO A 366 8.76 0.81 -16.59
C PRO A 366 8.96 2.08 -17.41
N LEU A 367 7.99 3.00 -17.43
CA LEU A 367 8.13 4.29 -18.11
C LEU A 367 9.20 5.18 -17.48
N ASP A 368 9.39 5.09 -16.17
CA ASP A 368 10.35 5.91 -15.44
C ASP A 368 11.78 5.56 -15.87
N LEU A 369 12.05 4.31 -16.27
CA LEU A 369 13.34 3.90 -16.82
C LEU A 369 13.67 4.55 -18.17
N LYS A 370 12.67 4.95 -18.95
CA LYS A 370 12.87 5.73 -20.18
C LYS A 370 13.18 7.20 -19.90
N ASN A 371 12.91 7.68 -18.68
CA ASN A 371 13.05 9.08 -18.27
C ASN A 371 14.14 9.25 -17.20
N ILE A 372 15.41 8.94 -17.55
CA ILE A 372 16.60 9.21 -16.70
C ILE A 372 16.70 10.69 -16.26
N VAL A 373 15.98 11.58 -16.95
CA VAL A 373 15.84 13.02 -16.67
C VAL A 373 15.23 13.33 -15.28
N ILE A 374 14.64 12.37 -14.57
CA ILE A 374 14.03 12.59 -13.24
C ILE A 374 15.08 12.56 -12.10
N LEU A 375 16.30 12.04 -12.33
CA LEU A 375 17.35 11.94 -11.31
C LEU A 375 17.73 13.29 -10.67
N PRO A 376 17.94 14.39 -11.42
CA PRO A 376 18.27 15.69 -10.85
C PRO A 376 17.17 16.28 -9.96
N GLU A 377 15.89 16.13 -10.34
CA GLU A 377 14.75 16.52 -9.51
C GLU A 377 14.73 15.73 -8.20
N LEU A 378 14.91 14.41 -8.25
CA LEU A 378 14.94 13.57 -7.05
C LEU A 378 16.11 13.90 -6.11
N ILE A 379 17.29 14.24 -6.67
CA ILE A 379 18.46 14.65 -5.88
C ILE A 379 18.21 16.01 -5.20
N SER A 380 17.56 16.94 -5.89
CA SER A 380 17.26 18.29 -5.36
C SER A 380 16.29 18.28 -4.18
N MET A 381 15.53 17.20 -3.99
CA MET A 381 14.55 17.05 -2.90
C MET A 381 15.15 16.46 -1.61
N ILE A 382 16.43 16.04 -1.64
CA ILE A 382 17.12 15.46 -0.48
C ILE A 382 17.83 16.57 0.29
N ASN A 383 17.51 16.72 1.57
CA ASN A 383 18.22 17.66 2.45
C ASN A 383 19.73 17.36 2.43
N ALA A 384 20.56 18.39 2.29
CA ALA A 384 22.02 18.27 2.19
C ALA A 384 22.64 17.47 3.35
N THR A 385 22.11 17.59 4.57
CA THR A 385 22.57 16.84 5.75
C THR A 385 22.25 15.35 5.66
N TYR A 386 21.06 14.99 5.15
CA TYR A 386 20.70 13.59 4.90
C TYR A 386 21.51 13.02 3.73
N LEU A 387 21.79 13.82 2.70
CA LEU A 387 22.62 13.42 1.57
C LEU A 387 24.04 13.07 2.02
N VAL A 388 24.66 13.88 2.88
CA VAL A 388 25.97 13.59 3.48
C VAL A 388 25.92 12.32 4.33
N GLY A 389 24.88 12.13 5.15
CA GLY A 389 24.68 10.90 5.91
C GLY A 389 24.54 9.64 5.05
N VAL A 390 23.82 9.73 3.93
CA VAL A 390 23.69 8.65 2.94
C VAL A 390 25.03 8.37 2.27
N ILE A 391 25.76 9.40 1.83
CA ILE A 391 27.08 9.25 1.21
C ILE A 391 28.08 8.61 2.19
N LEU A 392 28.12 9.05 3.44
CA LEU A 392 28.98 8.44 4.47
C LEU A 392 28.59 6.98 4.73
N GLY A 393 27.30 6.67 4.83
CA GLY A 393 26.80 5.30 4.96
C GLY A 393 27.19 4.42 3.76
N LEU A 394 27.13 4.97 2.54
CA LEU A 394 27.57 4.29 1.31
C LEU A 394 29.07 4.03 1.30
N VAL A 395 29.89 5.01 1.70
CA VAL A 395 31.35 4.86 1.79
C VAL A 395 31.72 3.79 2.83
N LEU A 396 31.08 3.81 4.00
CA LEU A 396 31.29 2.80 5.05
C LEU A 396 30.85 1.40 4.60
N LEU A 397 29.70 1.29 3.91
CA LEU A 397 29.20 0.04 3.35
C LEU A 397 30.15 -0.52 2.28
N LEU A 398 30.62 0.32 1.35
CA LEU A 398 31.58 -0.05 0.31
C LEU A 398 32.94 -0.45 0.93
N GLY A 399 33.40 0.26 1.96
CA GLY A 399 34.59 -0.09 2.74
C GLY A 399 34.45 -1.44 3.43
N PHE A 400 33.30 -1.72 4.05
CA PHE A 400 32.99 -3.01 4.69
C PHE A 400 32.92 -4.16 3.67
N ILE A 401 32.26 -3.95 2.52
CA ILE A 401 32.22 -4.91 1.41
C ILE A 401 33.63 -5.21 0.90
N TRP A 402 34.46 -4.17 0.74
CA TRP A 402 35.85 -4.32 0.31
C TRP A 402 36.68 -5.09 1.34
N LEU A 403 36.54 -4.80 2.63
CA LEU A 403 37.24 -5.50 3.71
C LEU A 403 36.85 -6.99 3.78
N ILE A 404 35.55 -7.31 3.66
CA ILE A 404 35.08 -8.70 3.60
C ILE A 404 35.61 -9.39 2.35
N GLN A 405 35.53 -8.75 1.18
CA GLN A 405 36.04 -9.32 -0.06
C GLN A 405 37.57 -9.53 0.01
N LYS A 406 38.33 -8.62 0.63
CA LYS A 406 39.78 -8.77 0.85
C LYS A 406 40.08 -9.92 1.80
N ARG A 407 39.29 -10.08 2.87
CA ARG A 407 39.51 -11.11 3.90
C ARG A 407 39.14 -12.52 3.44
N PHE A 408 38.08 -12.69 2.67
CA PHE A 408 37.60 -14.01 2.24
C PHE A 408 37.91 -14.34 0.78
N ASN A 409 38.22 -13.34 -0.06
CA ASN A 409 38.61 -13.43 -1.48
C ASN A 409 37.87 -14.47 -2.33
N LEU A 410 36.58 -14.65 -2.09
CA LEU A 410 35.82 -15.65 -2.81
C LEU A 410 35.49 -15.17 -4.23
N GLN A 411 35.86 -15.99 -5.20
CA GLN A 411 35.58 -15.79 -6.61
C GLN A 411 34.72 -16.93 -7.16
N LEU A 412 33.85 -16.59 -8.10
CA LEU A 412 33.16 -17.52 -8.96
C LEU A 412 34.17 -18.05 -9.99
N HIS A 413 34.69 -19.24 -9.75
CA HIS A 413 35.67 -19.92 -10.62
C HIS A 413 35.02 -20.59 -11.84
N ALA A 414 34.05 -19.91 -12.46
CA ALA A 414 33.37 -20.37 -13.67
C ALA A 414 34.06 -19.81 -14.93
N LYS A 415 34.28 -20.67 -15.93
CA LYS A 415 34.77 -20.25 -17.26
C LYS A 415 33.76 -19.30 -17.92
N LEU A 416 34.23 -18.45 -18.84
CA LEU A 416 33.37 -17.47 -19.53
C LEU A 416 32.10 -18.09 -20.16
N PRO A 417 32.13 -19.25 -20.83
CA PRO A 417 30.92 -19.87 -21.40
C PRO A 417 29.88 -20.22 -20.32
N VAL A 418 30.31 -20.69 -19.15
CA VAL A 418 29.41 -21.02 -18.03
C VAL A 418 28.78 -19.75 -17.46
N ARG A 419 29.54 -18.65 -17.39
CA ARG A 419 29.03 -17.35 -16.92
C ARG A 419 28.03 -16.74 -17.91
N LEU A 420 28.32 -16.83 -19.22
CA LEU A 420 27.39 -16.41 -20.26
C LEU A 420 26.12 -17.28 -20.23
N GLY A 421 26.26 -18.60 -20.06
CA GLY A 421 25.13 -19.50 -19.87
C GLY A 421 24.28 -19.11 -18.65
N LEU A 422 24.91 -18.76 -17.52
CA LEU A 422 24.19 -18.31 -16.33
C LEU A 422 23.43 -16.99 -16.57
N ILE A 423 24.03 -16.04 -17.28
CA ILE A 423 23.37 -14.78 -17.67
C ILE A 423 22.19 -15.07 -18.60
N ILE A 424 22.40 -15.87 -19.65
CA ILE A 424 21.36 -16.24 -20.62
C ILE A 424 20.20 -16.94 -19.92
N VAL A 425 20.47 -17.92 -19.05
CA VAL A 425 19.42 -18.62 -18.29
C VAL A 425 18.66 -17.65 -17.37
N SER A 426 19.36 -16.77 -16.67
CA SER A 426 18.72 -15.80 -15.76
C SER A 426 17.88 -14.77 -16.51
N VAL A 427 18.38 -14.26 -17.63
CA VAL A 427 17.65 -13.32 -18.50
C VAL A 427 16.46 -14.02 -19.15
N SER A 428 16.64 -15.21 -19.71
CA SER A 428 15.56 -16.02 -20.29
C SER A 428 14.49 -16.34 -19.25
N TYR A 429 14.86 -16.59 -18.00
CA TYR A 429 13.92 -16.78 -16.89
C TYR A 429 13.09 -15.51 -16.63
N LEU A 430 13.73 -14.35 -16.55
CA LEU A 430 13.02 -13.07 -16.36
C LEU A 430 12.10 -12.78 -17.56
N VAL A 431 12.56 -13.00 -18.80
CA VAL A 431 11.77 -12.84 -20.02
C VAL A 431 10.61 -13.82 -20.07
N PHE A 432 10.82 -15.07 -19.66
CA PHE A 432 9.76 -16.07 -19.53
C PHE A 432 8.67 -15.57 -18.58
N TRP A 433 9.03 -15.06 -17.39
CA TRP A 433 8.04 -14.58 -16.44
C TRP A 433 7.29 -13.35 -16.91
N VAL A 434 7.98 -12.36 -17.49
CA VAL A 434 7.31 -11.22 -18.17
C VAL A 434 6.29 -11.76 -19.18
N ASN A 435 6.61 -12.87 -19.86
CA ASN A 435 5.71 -13.48 -20.82
C ASN A 435 4.57 -14.31 -20.25
N PHE A 436 4.82 -14.99 -19.14
CA PHE A 436 3.92 -15.91 -18.46
C PHE A 436 2.89 -15.19 -17.57
N LEU A 437 3.23 -14.01 -17.07
CA LEU A 437 2.30 -13.15 -16.33
C LEU A 437 1.08 -12.82 -17.22
N PRO A 438 -0.14 -12.92 -16.67
CA PRO A 438 -1.35 -12.75 -17.44
C PRO A 438 -1.41 -11.32 -17.99
N THR A 439 -1.74 -11.18 -19.28
CA THR A 439 -2.17 -9.90 -19.81
C THR A 439 -3.45 -9.47 -19.10
N GLN A 440 -3.59 -8.17 -18.87
CA GLN A 440 -4.73 -7.63 -18.12
C GLN A 440 -6.07 -8.07 -18.72
N THR A 441 -7.06 -8.34 -17.88
CA THR A 441 -8.47 -8.40 -18.28
C THR A 441 -9.10 -7.04 -18.02
N VAL A 442 -9.75 -6.47 -19.04
CA VAL A 442 -10.55 -5.24 -18.88
C VAL A 442 -11.49 -5.46 -17.71
N SER A 443 -11.40 -4.65 -16.67
CA SER A 443 -12.36 -4.75 -15.60
C SER A 443 -12.71 -3.45 -14.93
N TRP A 444 -14.01 -3.37 -14.65
CA TRP A 444 -14.78 -2.24 -14.15
C TRP A 444 -14.70 -2.09 -12.65
N ASN A 445 -14.35 -3.17 -11.97
CA ASN A 445 -14.41 -3.22 -10.53
C ASN A 445 -13.07 -2.80 -9.92
N THR A 446 -13.05 -1.67 -9.21
CA THR A 446 -11.93 -1.29 -8.35
C THR A 446 -11.84 -2.17 -7.09
N THR A 447 -12.88 -2.97 -6.78
CA THR A 447 -13.02 -3.67 -5.50
C THR A 447 -13.21 -5.20 -5.54
N GLY A 448 -13.24 -5.89 -6.69
CA GLY A 448 -13.59 -7.33 -6.70
C GLY A 448 -12.95 -8.20 -7.79
N THR A 449 -12.07 -9.11 -7.35
CA THR A 449 -11.63 -10.41 -7.93
C THR A 449 -11.52 -10.53 -9.45
N HIS A 450 -10.56 -9.81 -10.04
CA HIS A 450 -10.08 -10.16 -11.38
C HIS A 450 -9.14 -11.35 -11.30
N VAL A 451 -9.62 -12.48 -11.77
CA VAL A 451 -8.86 -13.71 -11.76
C VAL A 451 -8.02 -13.79 -13.03
N ALA A 452 -6.72 -13.99 -12.87
CA ALA A 452 -5.82 -14.25 -13.99
C ALA A 452 -6.42 -15.29 -14.96
N LYS A 453 -6.41 -14.99 -16.27
CA LYS A 453 -6.76 -15.98 -17.32
C LYS A 453 -5.84 -17.20 -17.27
N ASN A 454 -4.58 -17.01 -16.87
CA ASN A 454 -3.61 -18.08 -16.65
C ASN A 454 -3.97 -18.88 -15.38
N PRO A 455 -4.29 -20.19 -15.49
CA PRO A 455 -4.66 -21.04 -14.35
C PRO A 455 -3.60 -21.09 -13.24
N ALA A 456 -2.31 -21.09 -13.59
CA ALA A 456 -1.23 -21.12 -12.60
C ALA A 456 -1.18 -19.82 -11.78
N MET A 457 -1.38 -18.68 -12.44
CA MET A 457 -1.37 -17.38 -11.77
C MET A 457 -2.64 -17.17 -10.94
N ARG A 458 -3.77 -17.76 -11.36
CA ARG A 458 -4.99 -17.86 -10.56
C ARG A 458 -4.77 -18.69 -9.30
N ALA A 459 -4.13 -19.85 -9.41
CA ALA A 459 -3.77 -20.67 -8.25
C ALA A 459 -2.79 -19.95 -7.31
N ALA A 460 -1.92 -19.09 -7.86
CA ALA A 460 -1.05 -18.21 -7.09
C ALA A 460 -1.79 -16.99 -6.50
N HIS A 461 -3.11 -16.86 -6.65
CA HIS A 461 -3.89 -15.68 -6.25
C HIS A 461 -3.35 -14.36 -6.82
N TYR A 462 -2.79 -14.39 -8.03
CA TYR A 462 -2.41 -13.18 -8.75
C TYR A 462 -3.63 -12.29 -8.92
N SER A 463 -3.50 -11.07 -8.40
CA SER A 463 -4.53 -10.08 -8.51
C SER A 463 -4.32 -9.27 -9.77
N THR A 464 -5.30 -9.24 -10.67
CA THR A 464 -5.28 -8.20 -11.71
C THR A 464 -5.89 -6.90 -11.21
N LEU A 465 -5.95 -6.67 -9.87
CA LEU A 465 -6.34 -5.38 -9.30
C LEU A 465 -5.61 -4.26 -10.03
N SER A 466 -6.42 -3.26 -10.33
CA SER A 466 -6.28 -2.36 -11.45
C SER A 466 -4.90 -1.70 -11.54
N MET A 467 -4.20 -1.86 -12.67
CA MET A 467 -3.06 -0.99 -12.96
C MET A 467 -3.47 0.50 -13.03
N ILE A 468 -4.77 0.85 -12.94
CA ILE A 468 -5.27 2.23 -12.75
C ILE A 468 -4.80 2.79 -11.40
N VAL A 469 -4.57 1.92 -10.41
CA VAL A 469 -3.92 2.26 -9.14
C VAL A 469 -2.63 1.44 -9.04
N PRO A 470 -1.53 1.82 -9.73
CA PRO A 470 -0.28 1.05 -9.79
C PRO A 470 0.25 0.64 -8.41
N ILE A 471 0.07 1.52 -7.41
CA ILE A 471 0.51 1.24 -6.04
C ILE A 471 -0.23 0.05 -5.41
N GLY A 472 -1.54 -0.10 -5.66
CA GLY A 472 -2.32 -1.25 -5.20
C GLY A 472 -1.88 -2.54 -5.88
N HIS A 473 -1.58 -2.47 -7.18
CA HIS A 473 -1.07 -3.60 -7.95
C HIS A 473 0.26 -4.14 -7.39
N TYR A 474 1.21 -3.25 -7.06
CA TYR A 474 2.53 -3.61 -6.52
C TYR A 474 2.43 -4.12 -5.09
N ARG A 475 1.54 -3.52 -4.30
CA ARG A 475 1.27 -3.95 -2.93
C ARG A 475 0.68 -5.35 -2.87
N THR A 476 -0.18 -5.71 -3.83
CA THR A 476 -0.92 -6.99 -3.84
C THR A 476 -0.14 -8.13 -4.48
N ASN A 477 0.56 -7.89 -5.59
CA ASN A 477 1.30 -8.93 -6.32
C ASN A 477 2.78 -9.04 -5.96
N GLY A 478 3.28 -8.07 -5.17
CA GLY A 478 4.70 -7.87 -4.94
C GLY A 478 5.33 -7.00 -6.03
N THR A 479 6.35 -6.25 -5.63
CA THR A 479 6.93 -5.16 -6.44
C THR A 479 7.50 -5.62 -7.78
N LEU A 480 8.26 -6.73 -7.80
CA LEU A 480 8.97 -7.20 -8.98
C LEU A 480 8.00 -7.83 -9.99
N VAL A 481 7.02 -8.58 -9.49
CA VAL A 481 5.93 -9.14 -10.31
C VAL A 481 5.05 -8.01 -10.86
N GLY A 482 4.67 -7.04 -10.03
CA GLY A 482 3.92 -5.86 -10.45
C GLY A 482 4.67 -4.97 -11.45
N PHE A 483 5.99 -4.87 -11.31
CA PHE A 483 6.83 -4.17 -12.28
C PHE A 483 6.89 -4.90 -13.62
N ALA A 484 7.12 -6.22 -13.58
CA ALA A 484 7.22 -7.03 -14.78
C ALA A 484 5.91 -7.14 -15.56
N SER A 485 4.76 -7.16 -14.89
CA SER A 485 3.45 -7.16 -15.55
C SER A 485 3.22 -5.89 -16.38
N MET A 486 3.82 -4.76 -15.99
CA MET A 486 3.72 -3.48 -16.68
C MET A 486 4.73 -3.32 -17.84
N LEU A 487 5.69 -4.23 -18.01
CA LEU A 487 6.62 -4.20 -19.16
C LEU A 487 5.91 -4.52 -20.50
N LYS A 488 4.72 -5.12 -20.44
CA LYS A 488 3.90 -5.54 -21.58
C LYS A 488 2.75 -4.57 -21.91
N VAL A 489 2.81 -3.32 -21.49
CA VAL A 489 1.74 -2.37 -21.81
C VAL A 489 1.80 -2.02 -23.29
N THR A 490 1.01 -2.70 -24.11
CA THR A 490 0.71 -2.29 -25.48
C THR A 490 -0.42 -1.28 -25.44
N ALA A 491 -0.36 -0.22 -26.26
CA ALA A 491 -1.43 0.77 -26.25
C ALA A 491 -2.76 0.16 -26.73
N MET A 492 -2.71 -0.68 -27.77
CA MET A 492 -3.90 -1.21 -28.42
C MET A 492 -3.56 -2.48 -29.23
N GLU A 493 -4.49 -3.42 -29.31
CA GLU A 493 -4.37 -4.59 -30.20
C GLU A 493 -4.64 -4.19 -31.66
N GLN A 494 -3.89 -4.79 -32.60
CA GLN A 494 -4.06 -4.50 -34.03
C GLN A 494 -5.44 -4.97 -34.52
N PRO A 495 -6.30 -4.06 -35.03
CA PRO A 495 -7.57 -4.46 -35.61
C PRO A 495 -7.37 -5.29 -36.88
N HIS A 496 -8.21 -6.31 -37.06
CA HIS A 496 -8.20 -7.13 -38.28
C HIS A 496 -8.39 -6.26 -39.54
N GLY A 497 -7.54 -6.49 -40.56
CA GLY A 497 -7.58 -5.76 -41.82
C GLY A 497 -6.95 -4.36 -41.80
N TYR A 498 -6.24 -3.98 -40.74
CA TYR A 498 -5.46 -2.74 -40.71
C TYR A 498 -4.37 -2.73 -41.79
N SER A 499 -4.44 -1.74 -42.69
CA SER A 499 -3.50 -1.53 -43.80
C SER A 499 -3.56 -0.08 -44.28
N LYS A 500 -2.55 0.37 -45.04
CA LYS A 500 -2.53 1.71 -45.62
C LYS A 500 -3.77 1.98 -46.50
N SER A 501 -4.07 1.06 -47.43
CA SER A 501 -5.25 1.16 -48.30
C SER A 501 -6.55 1.27 -47.51
N LYS A 502 -6.67 0.52 -46.39
CA LYS A 502 -7.86 0.61 -45.54
C LYS A 502 -7.98 1.98 -44.87
N MET A 503 -6.87 2.56 -44.39
CA MET A 503 -6.88 3.90 -43.80
C MET A 503 -7.23 4.98 -44.83
N GLU A 504 -6.73 4.89 -46.07
CA GLU A 504 -7.08 5.79 -47.16
C GLU A 504 -8.58 5.73 -47.50
N GLN A 505 -9.17 4.53 -47.53
CA GLN A 505 -10.62 4.37 -47.70
C GLN A 505 -11.43 5.02 -46.57
N LEU A 506 -10.98 4.88 -45.31
CA LEU A 506 -11.62 5.53 -44.17
C LEU A 506 -11.49 7.05 -44.27
N ALA A 507 -10.33 7.56 -44.67
CA ALA A 507 -10.09 8.99 -44.88
C ALA A 507 -11.06 9.55 -45.93
N TYR A 508 -11.17 8.90 -47.09
CA TYR A 508 -12.10 9.30 -48.13
C TYR A 508 -13.56 9.28 -47.66
N LYS A 509 -13.97 8.20 -47.00
CA LYS A 509 -15.33 8.04 -46.46
C LYS A 509 -15.69 9.18 -45.51
N TYR A 510 -14.84 9.47 -44.52
CA TYR A 510 -15.15 10.47 -43.51
C TYR A 510 -14.90 11.90 -43.97
N THR A 511 -14.11 12.11 -45.03
CA THR A 511 -14.04 13.39 -45.73
C THR A 511 -15.40 13.76 -46.33
N LYS A 512 -16.06 12.83 -47.01
CA LYS A 512 -17.43 13.05 -47.52
C LYS A 512 -18.43 13.31 -46.40
N VAL A 513 -18.31 12.59 -45.27
CA VAL A 513 -19.17 12.82 -44.09
C VAL A 513 -18.96 14.23 -43.54
N ALA A 514 -17.72 14.67 -43.37
CA ALA A 514 -17.42 16.01 -42.89
C ALA A 514 -17.91 17.09 -43.87
N GLN A 515 -17.70 16.92 -45.18
CA GLN A 515 -18.22 17.84 -46.20
C GLN A 515 -19.75 17.99 -46.11
N SER A 516 -20.48 16.87 -46.01
CA SER A 516 -21.94 16.90 -45.87
C SER A 516 -22.39 17.59 -44.57
N LEU A 517 -21.71 17.37 -43.45
CA LEU A 517 -21.99 18.08 -42.19
C LEU A 517 -21.68 19.58 -42.30
N ASN A 518 -20.58 19.94 -42.96
CA ASN A 518 -20.09 21.32 -43.07
C ASN A 518 -20.86 22.17 -44.09
N GLN A 519 -21.75 21.56 -44.88
CA GLN A 519 -22.71 22.28 -45.73
C GLN A 519 -23.77 22.99 -44.89
N THR A 520 -24.19 22.39 -43.76
CA THR A 520 -25.24 22.95 -42.90
C THR A 520 -24.69 23.67 -41.68
N ARG A 521 -23.47 23.34 -41.23
CA ARG A 521 -22.80 23.98 -40.09
C ARG A 521 -22.08 25.26 -40.49
N LYS A 522 -22.41 26.37 -39.84
CA LYS A 522 -21.96 27.71 -40.24
C LYS A 522 -20.75 28.22 -39.44
N ASN A 523 -20.61 27.81 -38.19
CA ASN A 523 -19.65 28.41 -37.27
C ASN A 523 -18.29 27.70 -37.31
N LYS A 524 -17.25 28.34 -36.74
CA LYS A 524 -15.99 27.69 -36.40
C LYS A 524 -15.93 27.45 -34.89
N ILE A 525 -15.24 26.41 -34.48
CA ILE A 525 -15.17 26.05 -33.06
C ILE A 525 -14.41 27.11 -32.23
N ASN A 526 -13.49 27.84 -32.86
CA ASN A 526 -12.66 28.88 -32.25
C ASN A 526 -13.23 30.30 -32.38
N ASP A 527 -14.47 30.45 -32.88
CA ASP A 527 -15.23 31.72 -32.87
C ASP A 527 -15.87 32.03 -31.50
N GLN A 528 -15.58 31.21 -30.50
CA GLN A 528 -16.12 31.25 -29.14
C GLN A 528 -15.08 30.77 -28.15
N THR A 529 -15.29 31.03 -26.87
CA THR A 529 -14.52 30.42 -25.79
C THR A 529 -15.16 29.12 -25.32
N ILE A 530 -14.35 28.08 -25.12
CA ILE A 530 -14.82 26.78 -24.63
C ILE A 530 -14.25 26.51 -23.24
N ILE A 531 -15.10 26.07 -22.31
CA ILE A 531 -14.71 25.75 -20.95
C ILE A 531 -15.14 24.31 -20.64
N TYR A 532 -14.18 23.40 -20.55
CA TYR A 532 -14.41 22.07 -19.99
C TYR A 532 -14.29 22.15 -18.48
N ILE A 533 -15.31 21.67 -17.77
CA ILE A 533 -15.33 21.58 -16.31
C ILE A 533 -15.49 20.10 -15.96
N LEU A 534 -14.37 19.49 -15.58
CA LEU A 534 -14.38 18.25 -14.84
C LEU A 534 -14.74 18.61 -13.40
N SER A 535 -15.98 18.32 -13.02
CA SER A 535 -16.48 18.52 -11.67
C SER A 535 -16.23 17.25 -10.85
N GLU A 536 -15.19 17.29 -10.02
CA GLU A 536 -14.72 16.13 -9.25
C GLU A 536 -15.86 15.41 -8.52
N SER A 537 -15.94 14.10 -8.75
CA SER A 537 -16.91 13.18 -8.18
C SER A 537 -18.39 13.59 -8.32
N LEU A 538 -18.75 14.49 -9.26
CA LEU A 538 -20.12 15.00 -9.38
C LEU A 538 -21.09 13.93 -9.93
N ALA A 539 -21.95 13.41 -9.06
CA ALA A 539 -23.06 12.56 -9.46
C ALA A 539 -24.25 12.75 -8.52
N ASN A 540 -25.48 12.77 -9.05
CA ASN A 540 -26.69 12.91 -8.24
C ASN A 540 -26.89 11.68 -7.31
N PRO A 541 -26.71 11.83 -5.97
CA PRO A 541 -26.86 10.71 -5.05
C PRO A 541 -28.29 10.18 -4.96
N ALA A 542 -29.30 10.95 -5.41
CA ALA A 542 -30.70 10.50 -5.44
C ALA A 542 -30.94 9.33 -6.41
N ARG A 543 -30.03 9.06 -7.36
CA ARG A 543 -30.14 7.91 -8.27
C ARG A 543 -29.75 6.57 -7.61
N ILE A 544 -29.08 6.61 -6.46
CA ILE A 544 -28.53 5.42 -5.84
C ILE A 544 -29.64 4.61 -5.16
N PRO A 545 -29.83 3.31 -5.52
CA PRO A 545 -30.88 2.49 -4.94
C PRO A 545 -30.74 2.37 -3.42
N GLY A 546 -31.82 2.73 -2.72
CA GLY A 546 -31.85 2.75 -1.27
C GLY A 546 -31.37 4.05 -0.63
N VAL A 547 -31.08 5.11 -1.40
CA VAL A 547 -30.86 6.46 -0.89
C VAL A 547 -32.13 7.29 -1.09
N GLN A 548 -32.70 7.81 -0.01
CA GLN A 548 -33.85 8.70 -0.03
C GLN A 548 -33.48 10.08 0.54
N LEU A 549 -33.65 11.11 -0.28
CA LEU A 549 -33.35 12.50 0.07
C LEU A 549 -34.64 13.29 0.18
N THR A 550 -34.69 14.24 1.11
CA THR A 550 -35.85 15.13 1.31
C THR A 550 -36.09 16.08 0.12
N SER A 551 -35.05 16.36 -0.66
CA SER A 551 -35.09 17.22 -1.85
C SER A 551 -33.97 16.87 -2.82
N ASN A 552 -34.13 17.22 -4.10
CA ASN A 552 -33.05 17.10 -5.09
C ASN A 552 -31.83 17.93 -4.64
N PRO A 553 -30.63 17.35 -4.45
CA PRO A 553 -29.45 18.09 -4.04
C PRO A 553 -28.82 18.90 -5.18
N LEU A 554 -29.20 18.63 -6.44
CA LEU A 554 -28.66 19.26 -7.65
C LEU A 554 -29.76 19.93 -8.52
N PRO A 555 -30.63 20.80 -7.96
CA PRO A 555 -31.76 21.34 -8.69
C PRO A 555 -31.35 22.17 -9.92
N ASN A 556 -30.28 22.97 -9.85
CA ASN A 556 -29.85 23.81 -10.96
C ASN A 556 -29.23 22.98 -12.09
N ILE A 557 -28.35 22.04 -11.77
CA ILE A 557 -27.74 21.14 -12.75
C ILE A 557 -28.80 20.27 -13.42
N THR A 558 -29.77 19.75 -12.66
CA THR A 558 -30.90 19.00 -13.23
C THR A 558 -31.72 19.86 -14.20
N ASN A 559 -31.94 21.14 -13.87
CA ASN A 559 -32.61 22.09 -14.76
C ASN A 559 -31.79 22.38 -16.02
N TYR A 560 -30.46 22.52 -15.90
CA TYR A 560 -29.59 22.69 -17.07
C TYR A 560 -29.58 21.45 -17.96
N GLN A 561 -29.59 20.24 -17.40
CA GLN A 561 -29.71 19.00 -18.17
C GLN A 561 -31.03 18.96 -18.97
N ALA A 562 -32.15 19.29 -18.32
CA ALA A 562 -33.45 19.31 -18.97
C ALA A 562 -33.54 20.35 -20.10
N ASN A 563 -33.04 21.56 -19.88
CA ASN A 563 -33.19 22.68 -20.83
C ASN A 563 -32.07 22.79 -21.87
N ASN A 564 -30.88 22.26 -21.59
CA ASN A 564 -29.69 22.35 -22.45
C ASN A 564 -29.20 20.96 -22.86
N HIS A 565 -30.11 20.00 -22.96
CA HIS A 565 -29.84 18.69 -23.55
C HIS A 565 -28.63 17.94 -22.95
N GLY A 566 -28.50 18.04 -21.62
CA GLY A 566 -27.60 17.21 -20.84
C GLY A 566 -28.24 15.87 -20.46
N GLY A 567 -27.55 15.10 -19.65
CA GLY A 567 -28.06 13.80 -19.21
C GLY A 567 -27.04 13.02 -18.40
N LEU A 568 -27.07 11.71 -18.54
CA LEU A 568 -26.16 10.80 -17.85
C LEU A 568 -24.81 10.75 -18.54
N PHE A 569 -23.76 10.81 -17.75
CA PHE A 569 -22.39 10.62 -18.18
C PHE A 569 -21.93 9.23 -17.76
N PHE A 570 -21.65 8.39 -18.73
CA PHE A 570 -21.19 7.03 -18.53
C PHE A 570 -19.69 7.02 -18.30
N SER A 571 -19.29 6.91 -17.04
CA SER A 571 -17.89 6.88 -16.63
C SER A 571 -17.43 5.46 -16.33
N ASN A 572 -16.25 5.08 -16.80
CA ASN A 572 -15.59 3.85 -16.35
C ASN A 572 -15.09 3.93 -14.90
N GLY A 573 -15.01 5.12 -14.31
CA GLY A 573 -14.52 5.37 -12.97
C GLY A 573 -15.57 5.10 -11.88
N TYR A 574 -15.10 4.60 -10.73
CA TYR A 574 -15.86 4.50 -9.49
C TYR A 574 -14.89 4.68 -8.31
N GLY A 575 -15.01 5.80 -7.61
CA GLY A 575 -14.08 6.22 -6.54
C GLY A 575 -12.69 6.61 -7.03
N GLY A 576 -12.52 6.83 -8.33
CA GLY A 576 -11.26 7.20 -8.98
C GLY A 576 -11.35 7.06 -10.50
N GLY A 577 -10.27 7.42 -11.19
CA GLY A 577 -10.16 7.32 -12.65
C GLY A 577 -10.20 8.67 -13.38
N THR A 578 -10.19 9.79 -12.65
CA THR A 578 -10.27 11.18 -13.15
C THR A 578 -9.43 11.44 -14.40
N ALA A 579 -8.15 11.06 -14.41
CA ALA A 579 -7.26 11.30 -15.56
C ALA A 579 -7.67 10.56 -16.84
N ASN A 580 -8.31 9.40 -16.73
CA ASN A 580 -8.79 8.67 -17.90
C ASN A 580 -9.96 9.44 -18.52
N ILE A 581 -10.93 9.81 -17.71
CA ILE A 581 -12.10 10.57 -18.14
C ILE A 581 -11.70 11.94 -18.72
N GLU A 582 -10.78 12.64 -18.07
CA GLU A 582 -10.21 13.91 -18.55
C GLU A 582 -9.51 13.74 -19.91
N PHE A 583 -8.69 12.69 -20.04
CA PHE A 583 -8.02 12.36 -21.30
C PHE A 583 -9.04 12.10 -22.43
N GLU A 584 -10.04 11.26 -22.18
CA GLU A 584 -11.04 10.91 -23.17
C GLU A 584 -11.91 12.12 -23.58
N ALA A 585 -12.30 12.95 -22.61
CA ALA A 585 -13.08 14.16 -22.84
C ALA A 585 -12.32 15.15 -23.74
N ILE A 586 -11.04 15.43 -23.44
CA ILE A 586 -10.25 16.42 -24.18
C ILE A 586 -9.82 15.90 -25.56
N THR A 587 -9.38 14.63 -25.63
CA THR A 587 -8.80 14.07 -26.85
C THR A 587 -9.84 13.41 -27.77
N GLY A 588 -10.98 12.99 -27.24
CA GLY A 588 -11.93 12.15 -27.94
C GLY A 588 -11.44 10.71 -28.18
N LEU A 589 -10.34 10.28 -27.56
CA LEU A 589 -9.81 8.93 -27.69
C LEU A 589 -10.31 8.08 -26.53
N SER A 590 -11.11 7.05 -26.81
CA SER A 590 -11.81 6.29 -25.76
C SER A 590 -10.97 5.16 -25.15
N MET A 591 -11.08 5.02 -23.83
CA MET A 591 -10.50 3.90 -23.08
C MET A 591 -11.08 2.56 -23.48
N ASN A 592 -12.30 2.53 -24.03
CA ASN A 592 -12.93 1.32 -24.56
C ASN A 592 -12.11 0.60 -25.62
N ASN A 593 -11.28 1.33 -26.37
CA ASN A 593 -10.50 0.78 -27.48
C ASN A 593 -9.05 0.46 -27.10
N PHE A 594 -8.55 0.95 -25.97
CA PHE A 594 -7.20 0.64 -25.55
C PHE A 594 -7.10 -0.76 -24.95
N SER A 595 -5.87 -1.27 -24.95
CA SER A 595 -5.55 -2.49 -24.22
C SER A 595 -5.95 -2.30 -22.75
N PRO A 596 -6.52 -3.31 -22.07
CA PRO A 596 -6.71 -3.25 -20.63
C PRO A 596 -5.44 -2.95 -19.84
N SER A 597 -4.25 -3.17 -20.44
CA SER A 597 -2.97 -2.78 -19.88
C SER A 597 -2.76 -1.26 -19.77
N MET A 598 -3.45 -0.48 -20.60
CA MET A 598 -3.44 0.98 -20.60
C MET A 598 -4.29 1.50 -19.45
N SER A 599 -3.64 1.93 -18.37
CA SER A 599 -4.36 2.31 -17.15
C SER A 599 -4.48 3.81 -16.93
N ILE A 600 -3.46 4.58 -17.33
CA ILE A 600 -3.40 6.04 -17.23
C ILE A 600 -2.77 6.56 -18.53
N PRO A 601 -3.57 6.95 -19.55
CA PRO A 601 -3.04 7.41 -20.83
C PRO A 601 -2.05 8.57 -20.71
N TYR A 602 -2.23 9.48 -19.75
CA TYR A 602 -1.28 10.57 -19.49
C TYR A 602 0.13 10.09 -19.17
N SER A 603 0.28 8.98 -18.45
CA SER A 603 1.58 8.41 -18.14
C SER A 603 2.08 7.52 -19.28
N PHE A 604 1.24 6.61 -19.80
CA PHE A 604 1.67 5.51 -20.67
C PHE A 604 1.55 5.79 -22.16
N LEU A 605 0.61 6.61 -22.59
CA LEU A 605 0.35 6.90 -24.00
C LEU A 605 0.87 8.27 -24.41
N VAL A 606 0.54 9.32 -23.64
CA VAL A 606 0.80 10.70 -24.03
C VAL A 606 2.28 10.98 -24.36
N PRO A 607 3.24 10.51 -23.55
CA PRO A 607 4.65 10.74 -23.84
C PRO A 607 5.16 10.05 -25.11
N GLN A 608 4.46 9.04 -25.63
CA GLN A 608 4.89 8.23 -26.77
C GLN A 608 4.36 8.72 -28.13
N LEU A 609 3.43 9.69 -28.15
CA LEU A 609 2.84 10.19 -29.39
C LEU A 609 3.37 11.58 -29.73
N ASP A 610 3.67 11.79 -31.01
CA ASP A 610 4.18 13.07 -31.50
C ASP A 610 3.06 14.05 -31.86
N PHE A 611 1.86 13.52 -32.10
CA PHE A 611 0.71 14.28 -32.56
C PHE A 611 -0.56 13.80 -31.84
N PHE A 612 -1.40 14.76 -31.42
CA PHE A 612 -2.73 14.50 -30.87
C PHE A 612 -3.78 15.33 -31.62
N PRO A 613 -4.83 14.71 -32.20
CA PRO A 613 -5.94 15.42 -32.81
C PRO A 613 -6.93 15.87 -31.72
N THR A 614 -6.51 16.80 -30.87
CA THR A 614 -7.34 17.35 -29.80
C THR A 614 -8.10 18.59 -30.27
N ILE A 615 -9.25 18.85 -29.62
CA ILE A 615 -10.02 20.07 -29.85
C ILE A 615 -9.23 21.32 -29.42
N ILE A 616 -8.34 21.18 -28.42
CA ILE A 616 -7.58 22.31 -27.90
C ILE A 616 -6.66 22.93 -28.96
N ASN A 617 -6.20 22.14 -29.94
CA ASN A 617 -5.34 22.62 -31.01
C ASN A 617 -6.03 23.62 -31.96
N SER A 618 -7.36 23.78 -31.89
CA SER A 618 -8.09 24.81 -32.63
C SER A 618 -7.98 26.21 -32.02
N PHE A 619 -7.41 26.35 -30.83
CA PHE A 619 -7.40 27.59 -30.06
C PHE A 619 -5.98 28.11 -29.88
N ASP A 620 -5.80 29.42 -29.99
CA ASP A 620 -4.52 30.07 -29.73
C ASP A 620 -4.20 30.11 -28.25
N GLU A 621 -5.19 30.45 -27.41
CA GLU A 621 -5.04 30.43 -25.95
C GLU A 621 -5.58 29.12 -25.37
N ARG A 622 -4.67 28.28 -24.85
CA ARG A 622 -4.96 26.94 -24.32
C ARG A 622 -4.53 26.86 -22.87
N ILE A 623 -5.50 26.81 -21.97
CA ILE A 623 -5.28 27.00 -20.53
C ILE A 623 -5.81 25.81 -19.75
N ALA A 624 -5.00 25.30 -18.83
CA ALA A 624 -5.41 24.33 -17.83
C ALA A 624 -5.46 24.97 -16.44
N ILE A 625 -6.42 24.56 -15.62
CA ILE A 625 -6.58 24.98 -14.23
C ILE A 625 -6.86 23.73 -13.40
N HIS A 626 -6.03 23.47 -12.40
CA HIS A 626 -6.26 22.40 -11.44
C HIS A 626 -5.79 22.89 -10.07
N PRO A 627 -6.69 23.19 -9.12
CA PRO A 627 -6.33 23.82 -7.86
C PRO A 627 -5.77 22.81 -6.84
N PHE A 628 -4.75 22.06 -7.28
CA PHE A 628 -4.05 21.02 -6.56
C PHE A 628 -2.64 20.81 -7.13
N THR A 629 -1.98 19.70 -6.78
CA THR A 629 -0.68 19.36 -7.35
C THR A 629 -0.78 18.97 -8.83
N THR A 630 0.18 19.41 -9.64
CA THR A 630 0.27 19.06 -11.07
C THR A 630 0.97 17.74 -11.33
N GLN A 631 1.54 17.12 -10.29
CA GLN A 631 2.29 15.88 -10.42
C GLN A 631 1.38 14.65 -10.49
N THR A 632 0.16 14.74 -9.93
CA THR A 632 -0.82 13.66 -10.02
C THR A 632 -1.10 13.35 -11.49
N TYR A 633 -1.02 12.07 -11.85
CA TYR A 633 -1.20 11.56 -13.21
C TYR A 633 -0.23 12.14 -14.25
N GLU A 634 0.90 12.72 -13.84
CA GLU A 634 1.86 13.40 -14.73
C GLU A 634 1.23 14.54 -15.56
N ARG A 635 0.20 15.23 -15.04
CA ARG A 635 -0.49 16.33 -15.75
C ARG A 635 0.47 17.41 -16.24
N ASN A 636 1.50 17.75 -15.47
CA ASN A 636 2.52 18.71 -15.88
C ASN A 636 3.18 18.36 -17.24
N LYS A 637 3.51 17.08 -17.45
CA LYS A 637 4.11 16.60 -18.71
C LYS A 637 3.04 16.38 -19.78
N ALA A 638 1.93 15.75 -19.40
CA ALA A 638 0.86 15.41 -20.33
C ALA A 638 0.21 16.66 -20.93
N PHE A 639 -0.14 17.66 -20.12
CA PHE A 639 -0.77 18.90 -20.60
C PHE A 639 0.16 19.70 -21.50
N LYS A 640 1.45 19.78 -21.15
CA LYS A 640 2.47 20.39 -22.02
C LYS A 640 2.54 19.68 -23.37
N LYS A 641 2.54 18.34 -23.39
CA LYS A 641 2.60 17.53 -24.62
C LYS A 641 1.31 17.63 -25.45
N LEU A 642 0.15 17.76 -24.80
CA LEU A 642 -1.14 17.99 -25.47
C LEU A 642 -1.24 19.39 -26.07
N GLY A 643 -0.47 20.36 -25.58
CA GLY A 643 -0.36 21.70 -26.14
C GLY A 643 -0.91 22.83 -25.26
N PHE A 644 -1.27 22.56 -24.00
CA PHE A 644 -1.61 23.63 -23.05
C PHE A 644 -0.40 24.55 -22.83
N GLN A 645 -0.65 25.86 -22.89
CA GLN A 645 0.40 26.88 -22.80
C GLN A 645 0.55 27.41 -21.37
N ARG A 646 -0.57 27.45 -20.64
CA ARG A 646 -0.64 27.95 -19.26
C ARG A 646 -1.26 26.88 -18.40
N PHE A 647 -0.71 26.68 -17.20
CA PHE A 647 -1.24 25.73 -16.24
C PHE A 647 -1.28 26.40 -14.86
N TYR A 648 -2.49 26.70 -14.39
CA TYR A 648 -2.73 27.31 -13.09
C TYR A 648 -2.97 26.24 -12.02
N ALA A 649 -2.11 26.20 -10.99
CA ALA A 649 -2.16 25.18 -9.96
C ALA A 649 -1.53 25.62 -8.62
N GLN A 650 -1.62 24.79 -7.59
CA GLN A 650 -0.99 25.04 -6.27
C GLN A 650 0.50 24.64 -6.23
N THR A 651 1.06 24.16 -7.34
CA THR A 651 2.43 23.63 -7.38
C THR A 651 3.43 24.74 -7.67
N ALA A 652 4.60 24.72 -7.02
CA ALA A 652 5.67 25.65 -7.37
C ALA A 652 6.12 25.44 -8.83
N GLY A 653 6.37 26.54 -9.56
CA GLY A 653 6.78 26.51 -10.97
C GLY A 653 5.62 26.47 -11.97
N THR A 654 4.37 26.52 -11.51
CA THR A 654 3.18 26.72 -12.36
C THR A 654 2.65 28.14 -12.23
N ASP A 655 1.68 28.51 -13.05
CA ASP A 655 1.01 29.78 -12.89
C ASP A 655 0.22 29.78 -11.57
N PRO A 656 0.30 30.85 -10.76
CA PRO A 656 -0.35 30.88 -9.46
C PRO A 656 -1.86 31.07 -9.61
N LEU A 657 -2.64 30.36 -8.80
CA LEU A 657 -4.07 30.60 -8.67
C LEU A 657 -4.32 31.95 -8.01
N LYS A 658 -5.22 32.75 -8.57
CA LYS A 658 -5.65 34.03 -7.98
C LYS A 658 -6.60 33.82 -6.81
N TYR A 659 -7.41 32.78 -6.85
CA TYR A 659 -8.36 32.42 -5.80
C TYR A 659 -8.14 30.99 -5.33
N SER A 660 -8.03 30.77 -4.01
CA SER A 660 -7.74 29.47 -3.41
C SER A 660 -8.53 29.19 -2.13
N ALA A 661 -9.63 29.92 -1.93
CA ALA A 661 -10.48 29.80 -0.76
C ALA A 661 -11.05 28.37 -0.61
N LYS A 662 -11.23 27.95 0.63
CA LYS A 662 -11.79 26.66 1.04
C LYS A 662 -13.10 26.88 1.80
N ILE A 663 -13.87 25.83 2.06
CA ILE A 663 -15.14 25.90 2.79
C ILE A 663 -15.04 25.07 4.07
N GLY A 664 -15.32 25.70 5.22
CA GLY A 664 -15.24 25.04 6.52
C GLY A 664 -13.88 24.38 6.75
N ASN A 665 -13.88 23.11 7.15
CA ASN A 665 -12.66 22.32 7.36
C ASN A 665 -12.26 21.48 6.13
N ASN A 666 -12.95 21.61 5.00
CA ASN A 666 -12.56 20.90 3.78
C ASN A 666 -11.17 21.40 3.32
N PRO A 667 -10.15 20.53 3.18
CA PRO A 667 -8.80 20.96 2.83
C PRO A 667 -8.64 21.37 1.37
N TYR A 668 -9.63 21.09 0.51
CA TYR A 668 -9.56 21.37 -0.93
C TYR A 668 -10.09 22.77 -1.27
N VAL A 669 -9.55 23.34 -2.36
CA VAL A 669 -10.04 24.60 -2.92
C VAL A 669 -11.48 24.43 -3.39
N SER A 670 -12.33 25.40 -3.08
CA SER A 670 -13.75 25.34 -3.41
C SER A 670 -14.03 25.48 -4.90
N ASP A 671 -15.18 24.98 -5.34
CA ASP A 671 -15.62 25.16 -6.72
C ASP A 671 -15.89 26.65 -7.02
N ALA A 672 -16.41 27.40 -6.04
CA ALA A 672 -16.55 28.86 -6.13
C ALA A 672 -15.22 29.57 -6.44
N ALA A 673 -14.15 29.22 -5.72
CA ALA A 673 -12.83 29.78 -5.98
C ALA A 673 -12.28 29.34 -7.35
N SER A 674 -12.52 28.08 -7.72
CA SER A 674 -12.13 27.54 -9.03
C SER A 674 -12.80 28.29 -10.19
N TYR A 675 -14.12 28.52 -10.11
CA TYR A 675 -14.87 29.32 -11.06
C TYR A 675 -14.41 30.79 -11.11
N LYS A 676 -14.07 31.39 -9.96
CA LYS A 676 -13.48 32.74 -9.92
C LYS A 676 -12.13 32.83 -10.66
N ASN A 677 -11.30 31.78 -10.63
CA ASN A 677 -10.08 31.76 -11.44
C ASN A 677 -10.39 31.75 -12.94
N VAL A 678 -11.38 30.95 -13.38
CA VAL A 678 -11.85 30.96 -14.77
C VAL A 678 -12.36 32.34 -15.16
N LEU A 679 -13.25 32.94 -14.37
CA LEU A 679 -13.78 34.29 -14.63
C LEU A 679 -12.68 35.35 -14.70
N ALA A 680 -11.64 35.25 -13.85
CA ALA A 680 -10.51 36.16 -13.91
C ALA A 680 -9.75 36.06 -15.23
N ILE A 681 -9.52 34.85 -15.75
CA ILE A 681 -8.88 34.62 -17.06
C ILE A 681 -9.77 35.11 -18.21
N LEU A 682 -11.08 34.89 -18.12
CA LEU A 682 -12.04 35.37 -19.11
C LEU A 682 -12.10 36.90 -19.18
N ARG A 683 -11.87 37.59 -18.06
CA ARG A 683 -11.89 39.07 -17.96
C ARG A 683 -10.57 39.75 -18.32
N GLN A 684 -9.48 39.00 -18.47
CA GLN A 684 -8.18 39.56 -18.85
C GLN A 684 -8.17 40.07 -20.30
N ASN A 685 -8.84 39.36 -21.21
CA ASN A 685 -8.98 39.73 -22.61
C ASN A 685 -10.18 39.01 -23.24
N ASN A 686 -10.66 39.55 -24.36
CA ASN A 686 -11.79 38.99 -25.13
C ASN A 686 -11.35 38.00 -26.23
N LYS A 687 -10.11 37.50 -26.20
CA LYS A 687 -9.68 36.50 -27.18
C LYS A 687 -10.37 35.17 -26.89
N ASN A 688 -10.76 34.46 -27.95
CA ASN A 688 -11.32 33.12 -27.80
C ASN A 688 -10.26 32.14 -27.29
N LYS A 689 -10.62 31.36 -26.29
CA LYS A 689 -9.71 30.45 -25.60
C LYS A 689 -10.38 29.13 -25.30
N ILE A 690 -9.58 28.12 -24.98
CA ILE A 690 -10.06 26.88 -24.40
C ILE A 690 -9.48 26.72 -23.00
N ILE A 691 -10.36 26.45 -22.04
CA ILE A 691 -10.02 26.28 -20.63
C ILE A 691 -10.44 24.88 -20.19
N GLN A 692 -9.50 24.08 -19.70
CA GLN A 692 -9.79 22.86 -18.95
C GLN A 692 -9.68 23.19 -17.45
N LEU A 693 -10.80 23.13 -16.74
CA LEU A 693 -10.86 23.21 -15.29
C LEU A 693 -11.15 21.84 -14.69
N SER A 694 -10.30 21.38 -13.78
CA SER A 694 -10.48 20.13 -13.04
C SER A 694 -10.55 20.44 -11.54
N THR A 695 -11.75 20.38 -10.97
CA THR A 695 -12.01 20.82 -9.58
C THR A 695 -11.54 19.80 -8.54
N MET A 696 -11.65 20.13 -7.25
CA MET A 696 -11.23 19.25 -6.14
C MET A 696 -12.17 19.26 -4.93
N GLN A 697 -13.16 20.15 -4.86
CA GLN A 697 -13.96 20.37 -3.65
C GLN A 697 -14.59 19.08 -3.11
N ASN A 698 -15.09 18.24 -4.02
CA ASN A 698 -15.77 17.00 -3.68
C ASN A 698 -14.85 15.77 -3.78
N HIS A 699 -13.52 15.94 -3.66
CA HIS A 699 -12.60 14.81 -3.59
C HIS A 699 -12.65 14.14 -2.20
N VAL A 700 -12.43 12.82 -2.16
CA VAL A 700 -12.32 12.01 -0.93
C VAL A 700 -11.15 12.49 -0.02
N PRO A 701 -11.19 12.34 1.32
CA PRO A 701 -12.25 11.77 2.17
C PRO A 701 -13.42 12.73 2.44
N TYR A 702 -14.60 12.18 2.79
CA TYR A 702 -15.80 12.93 3.13
C TYR A 702 -16.05 12.91 4.65
N LEU A 703 -15.33 13.77 5.38
CA LEU A 703 -15.39 13.77 6.84
C LEU A 703 -16.55 14.62 7.36
N SER A 704 -17.21 14.13 8.41
CA SER A 704 -18.40 14.77 8.99
C SER A 704 -18.18 16.20 9.50
N ASN A 705 -16.93 16.61 9.72
CA ASN A 705 -16.55 17.93 10.19
C ASN A 705 -16.22 18.92 9.07
N TYR A 706 -16.34 18.55 7.78
CA TYR A 706 -16.02 19.44 6.67
C TYR A 706 -16.96 20.63 6.56
N TYR A 707 -18.25 20.41 6.80
CA TYR A 707 -19.29 21.42 6.68
C TYR A 707 -20.13 21.49 7.96
N ASP A 708 -20.58 22.69 8.33
CA ASP A 708 -21.35 22.92 9.56
C ASP A 708 -22.76 22.31 9.53
N SER A 709 -23.28 22.03 8.34
CA SER A 709 -24.59 21.39 8.16
C SER A 709 -24.50 20.17 7.25
N LYS A 710 -25.33 19.19 7.56
CA LYS A 710 -25.48 17.94 6.80
C LYS A 710 -26.87 17.86 6.19
N ILE A 711 -26.95 17.21 5.04
CA ILE A 711 -28.25 16.80 4.46
C ILE A 711 -28.53 15.40 4.98
N LYS A 712 -29.46 15.30 5.92
CA LYS A 712 -29.92 14.00 6.44
C LYS A 712 -30.64 13.24 5.33
N LEU A 713 -30.48 11.92 5.36
CA LEU A 713 -31.03 11.02 4.36
C LEU A 713 -31.44 9.72 5.03
N ASP A 714 -32.48 9.09 4.51
CA ASP A 714 -32.86 7.73 4.89
C ASP A 714 -32.23 6.74 3.90
N THR A 715 -31.60 5.70 4.43
CA THR A 715 -30.92 4.72 3.59
C THR A 715 -30.66 3.38 4.25
N ASN A 716 -30.55 2.34 3.41
CA ASN A 716 -30.11 1.00 3.80
C ASN A 716 -28.58 0.78 3.64
N LEU A 717 -27.81 1.87 3.52
CA LEU A 717 -26.34 1.85 3.49
C LEU A 717 -25.73 1.73 4.90
N SER A 718 -24.48 1.27 4.98
CA SER A 718 -23.75 1.12 6.25
C SER A 718 -23.53 2.47 6.94
N ALA A 719 -23.37 2.47 8.27
CA ALA A 719 -23.20 3.71 9.04
C ALA A 719 -22.01 4.57 8.56
N SER A 720 -20.91 3.95 8.15
CA SER A 720 -19.76 4.67 7.56
C SER A 720 -20.08 5.30 6.21
N SER A 721 -20.88 4.61 5.38
CA SER A 721 -21.36 5.12 4.09
C SER A 721 -22.33 6.28 4.29
N VAL A 722 -23.25 6.18 5.26
CA VAL A 722 -24.19 7.26 5.62
C VAL A 722 -23.43 8.54 5.97
N ALA A 723 -22.46 8.46 6.89
CA ALA A 723 -21.70 9.64 7.33
C ALA A 723 -20.94 10.32 6.17
N SER A 724 -20.37 9.51 5.26
CA SER A 724 -19.69 10.01 4.06
C SER A 724 -20.68 10.62 3.07
N LEU A 725 -21.85 9.98 2.89
CA LEU A 725 -22.88 10.39 1.94
C LEU A 725 -23.57 11.68 2.36
N GLU A 726 -23.85 11.89 3.64
CA GLU A 726 -24.38 13.17 4.16
C GLU A 726 -23.45 14.35 3.81
N THR A 727 -22.14 14.15 4.01
CA THR A 727 -21.10 15.15 3.73
C THR A 727 -20.94 15.38 2.23
N TYR A 728 -20.89 14.31 1.44
CA TYR A 728 -20.82 14.37 -0.03
C TYR A 728 -22.04 15.08 -0.61
N THR A 729 -23.26 14.74 -0.15
CA THR A 729 -24.51 15.34 -0.61
C THR A 729 -24.53 16.85 -0.34
N LYS A 730 -23.98 17.30 0.79
CA LYS A 730 -23.78 18.73 1.06
C LYS A 730 -22.79 19.38 0.09
N GLY A 731 -21.66 18.72 -0.18
CA GLY A 731 -20.64 19.21 -1.12
C GLY A 731 -21.20 19.42 -2.53
N VAL A 732 -21.90 18.42 -3.08
CA VAL A 732 -22.51 18.54 -4.42
C VAL A 732 -23.63 19.59 -4.44
N ASN A 733 -24.39 19.78 -3.35
CA ASN A 733 -25.35 20.87 -3.27
C ASN A 733 -24.72 22.27 -3.30
N ILE A 734 -23.51 22.42 -2.73
CA ILE A 734 -22.73 23.66 -2.86
C ILE A 734 -22.28 23.83 -4.32
N THR A 735 -21.72 22.78 -4.93
CA THR A 735 -21.30 22.79 -6.35
C THR A 735 -22.45 23.19 -7.27
N ASP A 736 -23.67 22.70 -7.03
CA ASP A 736 -24.87 23.07 -7.80
C ASP A 736 -25.14 24.57 -7.79
N LYS A 737 -25.12 25.19 -6.61
CA LYS A 737 -25.35 26.64 -6.43
C LYS A 737 -24.25 27.46 -7.07
N GLU A 738 -22.99 27.07 -6.86
CA GLU A 738 -21.85 27.79 -7.42
C GLU A 738 -21.77 27.64 -8.94
N THR A 739 -22.24 26.52 -9.49
CA THR A 739 -22.36 26.34 -10.94
C THR A 739 -23.42 27.28 -11.51
N ALA A 740 -24.58 27.42 -10.85
CA ALA A 740 -25.60 28.38 -11.26
C ALA A 740 -25.09 29.83 -11.22
N ASN A 741 -24.39 30.21 -10.15
CA ASN A 741 -23.76 31.53 -10.03
C ASN A 741 -22.73 31.75 -11.15
N PHE A 742 -21.89 30.77 -11.44
CA PHE A 742 -20.90 30.85 -12.50
C PHE A 742 -21.56 31.04 -13.88
N ILE A 743 -22.62 30.28 -14.18
CA ILE A 743 -23.37 30.43 -15.44
C ILE A 743 -24.02 31.81 -15.52
N GLN A 744 -24.57 32.33 -14.43
CA GLN A 744 -25.12 33.70 -14.39
C GLN A 744 -24.06 34.75 -14.71
N GLU A 745 -22.84 34.60 -14.17
CA GLU A 745 -21.71 35.49 -14.49
C GLU A 745 -21.28 35.37 -15.96
N LEU A 746 -21.29 34.16 -16.53
CA LEU A 746 -20.99 33.96 -17.96
C LEU A 746 -22.02 34.61 -18.89
N ASN A 747 -23.29 34.65 -18.48
CA ASN A 747 -24.36 35.30 -19.24
C ASN A 747 -24.24 36.82 -19.31
N GLN A 748 -23.47 37.42 -18.42
CA GLN A 748 -23.17 38.85 -18.43
C GLN A 748 -21.96 39.19 -19.31
N LEU A 749 -21.20 38.19 -19.78
CA LEU A 749 -20.04 38.42 -20.62
C LEU A 749 -20.47 38.71 -22.07
N PRO A 750 -19.83 39.69 -22.74
CA PRO A 750 -20.12 40.00 -24.14
C PRO A 750 -19.56 38.96 -25.12
N GLN A 751 -18.62 38.12 -24.68
CA GLN A 751 -18.01 37.07 -25.51
C GLN A 751 -18.86 35.80 -25.51
N LYS A 752 -18.88 35.08 -26.64
CA LYS A 752 -19.54 33.77 -26.75
C LYS A 752 -18.76 32.74 -25.93
N VAL A 753 -19.44 32.10 -24.99
CA VAL A 753 -18.87 31.07 -24.12
C VAL A 753 -19.76 29.83 -24.13
N THR A 754 -19.15 28.67 -24.33
CA THR A 754 -19.80 27.37 -24.14
C THR A 754 -19.07 26.57 -23.07
N VAL A 755 -19.83 26.09 -22.09
CA VAL A 755 -19.40 25.25 -20.97
C VAL A 755 -19.77 23.80 -21.25
N VAL A 756 -18.81 22.90 -21.13
CA VAL A 756 -18.99 21.45 -21.09
C VAL A 756 -18.70 20.99 -19.67
N LEU A 757 -19.74 20.77 -18.87
CA LEU A 757 -19.61 20.29 -17.49
C LEU A 757 -19.94 18.81 -17.43
N TYR A 758 -19.08 18.04 -16.78
CA TYR A 758 -19.29 16.62 -16.54
C TYR A 758 -18.69 16.20 -15.20
N GLY A 759 -19.37 15.28 -14.52
CA GLY A 759 -18.81 14.57 -13.38
C GLY A 759 -17.93 13.42 -13.84
N ASP A 760 -16.71 13.34 -13.35
CA ASP A 760 -15.76 12.33 -13.79
C ASP A 760 -16.13 10.92 -13.31
N HIS A 761 -16.55 10.73 -12.06
CA HIS A 761 -17.02 9.44 -11.55
C HIS A 761 -17.93 9.60 -10.33
N LEU A 762 -18.55 8.51 -9.87
CA LEU A 762 -19.20 8.49 -8.57
C LEU A 762 -18.17 8.34 -7.44
N PRO A 763 -18.46 8.81 -6.22
CA PRO A 763 -17.63 8.52 -5.06
C PRO A 763 -17.71 7.03 -4.67
N GLY A 764 -16.58 6.44 -4.27
CA GLY A 764 -16.48 5.05 -3.81
C GLY A 764 -16.98 4.81 -2.39
N ILE A 765 -18.14 5.36 -2.03
CA ILE A 765 -18.66 5.42 -0.65
C ILE A 765 -19.93 4.60 -0.41
N TYR A 766 -20.47 3.94 -1.43
CA TYR A 766 -21.77 3.27 -1.34
C TYR A 766 -21.61 1.81 -0.91
N ASN A 767 -21.68 1.53 0.39
CA ASN A 767 -21.74 0.14 0.89
C ASN A 767 -23.11 -0.14 1.50
N TRP A 768 -23.82 -1.15 0.98
CA TRP A 768 -25.09 -1.62 1.52
C TRP A 768 -24.90 -2.46 2.79
N GLN A 769 -25.84 -2.33 3.74
CA GLN A 769 -25.80 -3.09 5.00
C GLN A 769 -25.91 -4.61 4.79
N LYS A 770 -26.64 -5.03 3.74
CA LYS A 770 -26.90 -6.44 3.42
C LYS A 770 -26.53 -6.72 1.97
N ASN A 771 -25.90 -7.87 1.74
CA ASN A 771 -25.56 -8.38 0.41
C ASN A 771 -24.74 -7.40 -0.44
N ASN A 772 -23.77 -6.71 0.18
CA ASN A 772 -23.04 -5.60 -0.45
C ASN A 772 -22.48 -5.96 -1.84
N GLU A 773 -21.78 -7.07 -1.94
CA GLU A 773 -21.19 -7.54 -3.21
C GLU A 773 -22.26 -7.76 -4.30
N GLN A 774 -23.37 -8.40 -3.94
CA GLN A 774 -24.48 -8.62 -4.87
C GLN A 774 -25.14 -7.30 -5.29
N GLN A 775 -25.26 -6.32 -4.38
CA GLN A 775 -25.83 -5.01 -4.70
C GLN A 775 -24.91 -4.22 -5.64
N HIS A 776 -23.59 -4.22 -5.41
CA HIS A 776 -22.63 -3.63 -6.35
C HIS A 776 -22.74 -4.26 -7.73
N ALA A 777 -22.81 -5.59 -7.82
CA ALA A 777 -22.96 -6.28 -9.11
C ALA A 777 -24.30 -5.96 -9.80
N LYS A 778 -25.39 -5.88 -9.03
CA LYS A 778 -26.73 -5.58 -9.53
C LYS A 778 -26.87 -4.13 -10.01
N TYR A 779 -26.25 -3.19 -9.31
CA TYR A 779 -26.38 -1.75 -9.57
C TYR A 779 -25.15 -1.14 -10.25
N ASP A 780 -24.26 -1.98 -10.79
CA ASP A 780 -23.04 -1.57 -11.49
C ASP A 780 -23.33 -0.49 -12.55
N ASN A 781 -24.41 -0.61 -13.34
CA ASN A 781 -24.77 0.40 -14.33
C ASN A 781 -25.04 1.77 -13.71
N VAL A 782 -25.71 1.83 -12.56
CA VAL A 782 -26.03 3.07 -11.85
C VAL A 782 -24.79 3.64 -11.18
N LEU A 783 -23.89 2.79 -10.69
CA LEU A 783 -22.64 3.19 -10.05
C LEU A 783 -21.64 3.85 -11.01
N HIS A 784 -21.92 3.79 -12.32
CA HIS A 784 -21.12 4.38 -13.40
C HIS A 784 -21.86 5.50 -14.15
N GLN A 785 -22.90 6.09 -13.55
CA GLN A 785 -23.71 7.18 -14.11
C GLN A 785 -23.54 8.49 -13.33
N SER A 786 -22.58 9.32 -13.74
CA SER A 786 -22.49 10.71 -13.30
C SER A 786 -23.36 11.61 -14.18
N ASP A 787 -23.19 12.94 -14.05
CA ASP A 787 -24.01 13.95 -14.72
C ASP A 787 -23.18 14.76 -15.71
N TYR A 788 -23.78 15.16 -16.83
CA TYR A 788 -23.20 16.17 -17.72
C TYR A 788 -24.24 17.11 -18.31
N PHE A 789 -23.80 18.29 -18.72
CA PHE A 789 -24.55 19.17 -19.62
C PHE A 789 -23.59 20.00 -20.48
N ILE A 790 -24.11 20.52 -21.60
CA ILE A 790 -23.41 21.49 -22.44
C ILE A 790 -24.27 22.73 -22.53
N TYR A 791 -23.74 23.87 -22.07
CA TYR A 791 -24.44 25.14 -21.97
C TYR A 791 -23.71 26.22 -22.76
N SER A 792 -24.46 27.06 -23.49
CA SER A 792 -23.90 28.21 -24.20
C SER A 792 -24.57 29.49 -23.71
N ASN A 793 -23.82 30.58 -23.50
CA ASN A 793 -24.41 31.90 -23.18
C ASN A 793 -25.00 32.61 -24.41
N PHE A 794 -25.12 31.89 -25.53
CA PHE A 794 -25.70 32.32 -26.79
C PHE A 794 -26.55 31.17 -27.36
N GLN A 795 -27.31 31.45 -28.43
CA GLN A 795 -28.21 30.47 -29.02
C GLN A 795 -27.45 29.29 -29.65
N GLU A 796 -27.77 28.08 -29.20
CA GLU A 796 -27.25 26.81 -29.72
C GLU A 796 -28.30 26.01 -30.50
N LYS A 797 -27.85 24.98 -31.23
CA LYS A 797 -28.73 23.99 -31.86
C LYS A 797 -29.27 23.02 -30.80
N ASN A 798 -30.52 22.63 -30.97
CA ASN A 798 -31.14 21.55 -30.20
C ASN A 798 -30.57 20.19 -30.66
N VAL A 799 -29.42 19.82 -30.09
CA VAL A 799 -28.76 18.53 -30.29
C VAL A 799 -28.38 17.98 -28.92
N GLY A 800 -28.86 16.79 -28.59
CA GLY A 800 -28.66 16.16 -27.30
C GLY A 800 -28.46 14.66 -27.38
N LYS A 801 -27.99 14.07 -26.28
CA LYS A 801 -27.97 12.62 -26.09
C LYS A 801 -28.26 12.30 -24.63
N ALA A 802 -29.18 11.38 -24.36
CA ALA A 802 -29.55 11.08 -22.97
C ALA A 802 -28.37 10.49 -22.17
N VAL A 803 -27.51 9.68 -22.81
CA VAL A 803 -26.34 9.05 -22.20
C VAL A 803 -25.12 9.23 -23.09
N VAL A 804 -24.02 9.74 -22.54
CA VAL A 804 -22.75 9.95 -23.28
C VAL A 804 -21.60 9.24 -22.59
N SER A 805 -20.64 8.73 -23.35
CA SER A 805 -19.29 8.42 -22.85
C SER A 805 -18.38 9.65 -23.04
N PRO A 806 -17.26 9.78 -22.33
CA PRO A 806 -16.39 10.96 -22.35
C PRO A 806 -15.97 11.39 -23.77
N ASN A 807 -15.62 10.41 -24.63
CA ASN A 807 -15.22 10.66 -26.01
C ASN A 807 -16.32 11.28 -26.90
N MET A 808 -17.58 11.27 -26.46
CA MET A 808 -18.71 11.86 -27.18
C MET A 808 -18.92 13.35 -26.89
N LEU A 809 -18.23 13.94 -25.90
CA LEU A 809 -18.40 15.35 -25.55
C LEU A 809 -18.00 16.29 -26.70
N ASN A 810 -16.81 16.09 -27.28
CA ASN A 810 -16.32 16.90 -28.39
C ASN A 810 -17.28 16.93 -29.59
N PRO A 811 -17.70 15.80 -30.19
CA PRO A 811 -18.62 15.84 -31.32
C PRO A 811 -19.99 16.43 -30.99
N LEU A 812 -20.49 16.29 -29.75
CA LEU A 812 -21.72 16.95 -29.32
C LEU A 812 -21.54 18.46 -29.22
N LEU A 813 -20.41 18.93 -28.68
CA LEU A 813 -20.06 20.34 -28.65
C LEU A 813 -20.03 20.95 -30.06
N PHE A 814 -19.36 20.28 -31.02
CA PHE A 814 -19.35 20.72 -32.42
C PHE A 814 -20.75 20.77 -33.03
N ALA A 815 -21.63 19.83 -32.69
CA ALA A 815 -23.00 19.80 -33.21
C ALA A 815 -23.90 20.88 -32.60
N LYS A 816 -23.83 21.09 -31.28
CA LYS A 816 -24.58 22.12 -30.56
C LYS A 816 -24.21 23.53 -30.99
N THR A 817 -22.92 23.78 -31.14
CA THR A 817 -22.41 25.11 -31.54
C THR A 817 -22.45 25.36 -33.04
N ASP A 818 -23.05 24.44 -33.82
CA ASP A 818 -23.13 24.50 -35.28
C ASP A 818 -21.76 24.67 -35.96
N ALA A 819 -20.71 24.11 -35.34
CA ALA A 819 -19.32 24.28 -35.76
C ALA A 819 -18.88 23.24 -36.79
N LYS A 820 -18.17 23.69 -37.83
CA LYS A 820 -17.59 22.84 -38.87
C LYS A 820 -16.60 21.82 -38.27
N VAL A 821 -16.55 20.64 -38.88
CA VAL A 821 -15.76 19.49 -38.41
C VAL A 821 -14.73 19.03 -39.41
N SER A 822 -13.62 18.49 -38.91
CA SER A 822 -12.68 17.68 -39.69
C SER A 822 -13.30 16.32 -40.05
N PRO A 823 -12.69 15.55 -40.98
CA PRO A 823 -13.06 14.15 -41.22
C PRO A 823 -13.08 13.30 -39.93
N PHE A 824 -12.08 13.46 -39.06
CA PHE A 824 -12.06 12.82 -37.74
C PHE A 824 -13.29 13.18 -36.90
N TYR A 825 -13.62 14.47 -36.76
CA TYR A 825 -14.83 14.86 -36.02
C TYR A 825 -16.14 14.50 -36.74
N GLY A 826 -16.11 14.26 -38.06
CA GLY A 826 -17.21 13.65 -38.80
C GLY A 826 -17.47 12.19 -38.38
N LEU A 827 -16.41 11.40 -38.20
CA LEU A 827 -16.49 10.06 -37.58
C LEU A 827 -16.99 10.15 -36.14
N MET A 828 -16.41 11.04 -35.33
CA MET A 828 -16.82 11.22 -33.93
C MET A 828 -18.29 11.67 -33.82
N THR A 829 -18.79 12.47 -34.76
CA THR A 829 -20.21 12.84 -34.84
C THR A 829 -21.10 11.62 -35.07
N LYS A 830 -20.67 10.66 -35.91
CA LYS A 830 -21.40 9.40 -36.10
C LYS A 830 -21.33 8.53 -34.83
N ILE A 831 -20.20 8.50 -34.13
CA ILE A 831 -20.07 7.80 -32.84
C ILE A 831 -21.09 8.37 -31.85
N ALA A 832 -21.06 9.67 -31.57
CA ALA A 832 -21.96 10.29 -30.60
C ALA A 832 -23.45 10.13 -30.98
N LEU A 833 -23.82 10.39 -32.23
CA LEU A 833 -25.23 10.46 -32.61
C LEU A 833 -25.86 9.13 -33.05
N LYS A 834 -25.06 8.09 -33.36
CA LYS A 834 -25.58 6.83 -33.91
C LYS A 834 -25.22 5.59 -33.09
N THR A 835 -24.30 5.68 -32.15
CA THR A 835 -23.89 4.55 -31.29
C THR A 835 -24.29 4.79 -29.84
N PRO A 836 -24.52 3.73 -29.03
CA PRO A 836 -24.65 3.87 -27.58
C PRO A 836 -23.33 4.35 -26.96
N ALA A 837 -23.40 4.94 -25.76
CA ALA A 837 -22.21 5.23 -24.97
C ALA A 837 -21.44 3.93 -24.69
N ALA A 838 -20.12 3.96 -24.77
CA ALA A 838 -19.30 2.78 -24.63
C ALA A 838 -18.03 3.10 -23.84
N GLU A 839 -17.76 2.28 -22.85
CA GLU A 839 -16.60 2.34 -21.99
C GLU A 839 -16.16 0.89 -21.77
N LEU A 840 -14.86 0.60 -21.62
CA LEU A 840 -14.28 -0.70 -21.21
C LEU A 840 -15.07 -2.00 -21.57
N GLY A 841 -15.58 -2.11 -22.81
CA GLY A 841 -16.32 -3.27 -23.31
C GLY A 841 -17.81 -3.36 -22.94
N LYS A 842 -18.37 -2.40 -22.20
CA LYS A 842 -19.83 -2.29 -21.93
C LYS A 842 -20.43 -1.18 -22.77
N TYR A 843 -21.69 -1.37 -23.14
CA TYR A 843 -22.47 -0.39 -23.90
C TYR A 843 -23.67 0.03 -23.05
N MET A 844 -23.89 1.34 -22.94
CA MET A 844 -25.04 1.90 -22.23
C MET A 844 -26.00 2.54 -23.22
N ALA A 845 -27.25 2.06 -23.23
CA ALA A 845 -28.31 2.65 -24.03
C ALA A 845 -28.78 3.98 -23.43
N ASP A 846 -29.53 4.77 -24.20
CA ASP A 846 -30.08 6.06 -23.78
C ASP A 846 -31.01 5.97 -22.54
N SER A 847 -31.44 4.76 -22.15
CA SER A 847 -32.19 4.50 -20.92
C SER A 847 -31.33 4.40 -19.65
N GLY A 848 -30.00 4.50 -19.75
CA GLY A 848 -29.08 4.27 -18.64
C GLY A 848 -28.89 2.78 -18.28
N LYS A 849 -29.38 1.85 -19.10
CA LYS A 849 -29.17 0.41 -18.89
C LYS A 849 -28.09 -0.14 -19.81
N TYR A 850 -27.34 -1.10 -19.30
CA TYR A 850 -26.39 -1.83 -20.14
C TYR A 850 -27.11 -2.65 -21.21
N ILE A 851 -26.48 -2.73 -22.36
CA ILE A 851 -26.86 -3.61 -23.47
C ILE A 851 -25.66 -4.43 -23.91
N THR A 852 -25.92 -5.63 -24.41
CA THR A 852 -24.89 -6.52 -24.95
C THR A 852 -24.48 -6.08 -26.35
N GLN A 853 -23.26 -6.42 -26.77
CA GLN A 853 -22.77 -6.14 -28.12
C GLN A 853 -23.66 -6.74 -29.23
N SER A 854 -24.36 -7.84 -28.93
CA SER A 854 -25.34 -8.46 -29.85
C SER A 854 -26.55 -7.57 -30.16
N LYS A 855 -26.91 -6.63 -29.27
CA LYS A 855 -27.98 -5.66 -29.49
C LYS A 855 -27.58 -4.49 -30.39
N LEU A 856 -26.29 -4.34 -30.71
CA LEU A 856 -25.84 -3.33 -31.66
C LEU A 856 -26.33 -3.65 -33.07
N THR A 857 -26.65 -2.64 -33.86
CA THR A 857 -26.95 -2.82 -35.28
C THR A 857 -25.69 -3.06 -36.09
N LYS A 858 -25.83 -3.60 -37.32
CA LYS A 858 -24.70 -3.75 -38.26
C LYS A 858 -24.02 -2.40 -38.55
N ALA A 859 -24.80 -1.32 -38.66
CA ALA A 859 -24.29 0.03 -38.87
C ALA A 859 -23.49 0.54 -37.66
N GLN A 860 -23.98 0.33 -36.44
CA GLN A 860 -23.27 0.70 -35.21
C GLN A 860 -21.94 -0.03 -35.07
N ARG A 861 -21.93 -1.35 -35.27
CA ARG A 861 -20.68 -2.13 -35.24
C ARG A 861 -19.65 -1.64 -36.28
N LYS A 862 -20.10 -1.26 -37.47
CA LYS A 862 -19.22 -0.72 -38.51
C LYS A 862 -18.60 0.63 -38.11
N ILE A 863 -19.40 1.53 -37.53
CA ILE A 863 -18.91 2.83 -37.05
C ILE A 863 -17.89 2.64 -35.93
N LEU A 864 -18.19 1.78 -34.95
CA LEU A 864 -17.27 1.46 -33.85
C LEU A 864 -15.98 0.80 -34.34
N ALA A 865 -16.05 -0.11 -35.33
CA ALA A 865 -14.87 -0.73 -35.92
C ALA A 865 -14.00 0.26 -36.70
N ASP A 866 -14.61 1.18 -37.44
CA ASP A 866 -13.88 2.25 -38.14
C ASP A 866 -13.17 3.16 -37.13
N TYR A 867 -13.85 3.53 -36.03
CA TYR A 867 -13.26 4.31 -34.93
C TYR A 867 -12.11 3.58 -34.24
N ASN A 868 -12.27 2.29 -33.95
CA ASN A 868 -11.22 1.43 -33.42
C ASN A 868 -9.97 1.43 -34.33
N MET A 869 -10.18 1.36 -35.65
CA MET A 869 -9.09 1.36 -36.62
C MET A 869 -8.37 2.71 -36.74
N VAL A 870 -9.11 3.82 -36.69
CA VAL A 870 -8.54 5.17 -36.65
C VAL A 870 -7.75 5.41 -35.36
N MET A 871 -8.28 4.99 -34.21
CA MET A 871 -7.55 5.05 -32.94
C MET A 871 -6.27 4.22 -32.95
N TYR A 872 -6.32 3.00 -33.52
CA TYR A 872 -5.13 2.18 -33.67
C TYR A 872 -4.08 2.87 -34.53
N ASP A 873 -4.46 3.38 -35.72
CA ASP A 873 -3.55 4.08 -36.63
C ASP A 873 -2.85 5.26 -35.95
N LEU A 874 -3.60 6.07 -35.21
CA LEU A 874 -3.11 7.24 -34.49
C LEU A 874 -2.13 6.89 -33.36
N THR A 875 -2.35 5.76 -32.68
CA THR A 875 -1.66 5.43 -31.43
C THR A 875 -0.56 4.37 -31.60
N ALA A 876 -0.95 3.11 -31.77
CA ALA A 876 -0.04 1.96 -31.84
C ALA A 876 0.40 1.60 -33.28
N GLY A 877 -0.34 2.08 -34.28
CA GLY A 877 -0.18 1.73 -35.68
C GLY A 877 0.94 2.49 -36.39
N LYS A 878 0.87 2.47 -37.72
CA LYS A 878 1.82 3.10 -38.65
C LYS A 878 1.50 4.57 -38.95
N LYS A 879 0.46 5.15 -38.33
CA LYS A 879 0.12 6.58 -38.44
C LYS A 879 -0.11 7.03 -39.88
N TYR A 880 -0.77 6.22 -40.71
CA TYR A 880 -1.01 6.52 -42.12
C TYR A 880 -1.86 7.78 -42.33
N LEU A 881 -2.72 8.14 -41.38
CA LEU A 881 -3.54 9.35 -41.45
C LEU A 881 -2.80 10.62 -41.00
N ASN A 882 -1.64 10.49 -40.32
CA ASN A 882 -0.88 11.66 -39.89
C ASN A 882 -0.30 12.40 -41.11
N GLY A 883 -0.37 13.73 -41.08
CA GLY A 883 0.04 14.57 -42.22
C GLY A 883 -0.99 14.67 -43.35
N THR A 884 -2.14 14.00 -43.23
CA THR A 884 -3.29 14.20 -44.14
C THR A 884 -4.28 15.23 -43.57
N ASN A 885 -5.22 15.70 -44.39
CA ASN A 885 -6.31 16.58 -43.95
C ASN A 885 -7.36 15.88 -43.07
N PHE A 886 -7.16 14.61 -42.68
CA PHE A 886 -8.12 13.85 -41.88
C PHE A 886 -8.40 14.47 -40.51
N TYR A 887 -7.38 15.07 -39.89
CA TYR A 887 -7.49 15.71 -38.57
C TYR A 887 -7.65 17.24 -38.65
N ALA A 888 -7.47 17.85 -39.82
CA ALA A 888 -7.51 19.29 -40.00
C ALA A 888 -8.94 19.84 -39.81
N ILE A 889 -9.11 20.70 -38.81
CA ILE A 889 -10.39 21.36 -38.53
C ILE A 889 -10.49 22.60 -39.42
N PRO A 890 -11.63 22.82 -40.11
CA PRO A 890 -11.81 24.01 -40.92
C PRO A 890 -11.72 25.28 -40.06
N HIS A 891 -10.81 26.18 -40.44
CA HIS A 891 -10.58 27.47 -39.80
C HIS A 891 -11.22 28.64 -40.53
#